data_AF-A0A8G1J6V2-F1
#
_entry.id   AF-A0A8G1J6V2-F1
#
_cell.length_a   1.000
_cell.length_b   1.000
_cell.length_c   1.000
_cell.angle_alpha   90.00
_cell.angle_beta   90.00
_cell.angle_gamma   90.00
#
_symmetry.space_group_name_H-M   'P 1'
#
loop_
_entity.id
_entity.type
_entity.pdbx_description
1 polymer ?
#
loop_
_entity_poly.entity_id
_entity_poly.type
_entity_poly.pdbx_seq_one_letter_code
_entity_poly.pdbx_strand_id
1 'polypeptide(L)'
;MSRAVILPAPGGHAEIDDDRTVLDRLVAQLREAGCDDVTVLTRPGTDRPVKAAQIASADAQSDLRHLGDLAFSGGGALFVACADLVASPTTVAAVLSDSSRRSGVLVGADDPAAAPVTVERGLVTGPGPGPARLGGLAKVSAAHLARLKRHWPRRAEGDAFASLLAALHARAIPVNVYKTPGLPHRQVGTAEEAREVIAAFEAVDMDAWRLRNAVKHDDDFFATYAVSTWSPKLVTLSARLGWTPTPITWVSIALAVGAAAVFAAGWSWWYLAAAALMYFSFVFDCVDGQLARYTQRFSSFGGWLDMMADRSKEFLIYAGLAAGAVADGTPAPAAWGLALAAMATQTVRHTADTWYAVLLDTAVVRQARKRESAPPAGRAAHLGQRLGSASEQVMGAHRTPLYWIKRTIVAPVGERWLLLAVAAVAFGPRTAITALLVWQLLALGYTTAGRALRSLAARTAALRRPDRSAHRDDGPLARLVPRNPVDGDMAPFAATAAAVLSAGGAVLAAALGAAVWVPFGLAALAIALAASMARTDHEGLFDWFVPAGLRAVELGAIAAAGIAAGVSWPVLYTLLTVISLYFYDLAAGLDKAASPVARRDLGLGWPARSLIAIGAGAAAVATVPAVATVVYGALAVYVASVFVGAVVAGTVRASRPAAA
;
A
#
# COMPACT_ATOMS: atom_id res chain seq x y z
N MET A 1 1.50 8.35 20.75
CA MET A 1 1.20 9.77 20.48
C MET A 1 2.24 10.31 19.52
N SER A 2 1.86 11.21 18.63
CA SER A 2 2.78 11.88 17.70
C SER A 2 3.55 12.96 18.44
N ARG A 3 4.88 12.96 18.32
CA ARG A 3 5.77 13.93 18.98
C ARG A 3 6.50 14.75 17.93
N ALA A 4 6.65 16.05 18.17
CA ALA A 4 7.46 16.93 17.35
C ALA A 4 8.65 17.48 18.14
N VAL A 5 9.82 17.47 17.51
CA VAL A 5 11.04 18.12 18.01
C VAL A 5 11.44 19.20 17.02
N ILE A 6 11.47 20.44 17.47
CA ILE A 6 11.96 21.57 16.69
C ILE A 6 13.42 21.81 17.06
N LEU A 7 14.29 21.73 16.05
CA LEU A 7 15.74 21.90 16.18
C LEU A 7 16.09 23.39 16.10
N PRO A 8 17.13 23.84 16.84
CA PRO A 8 17.46 25.26 16.90
C PRO A 8 18.04 25.74 15.57
N ALA A 9 17.53 26.86 15.06
CA ALA A 9 18.06 27.52 13.87
C ALA A 9 17.96 29.05 14.02
N PRO A 10 18.96 29.83 13.56
CA PRO A 10 19.00 31.28 13.78
C PRO A 10 17.75 32.01 13.27
N GLY A 11 17.26 31.61 12.10
CA GLY A 11 16.07 32.19 11.48
C GLY A 11 14.76 31.94 12.22
N GLY A 12 14.73 31.01 13.18
CA GLY A 12 13.54 30.77 14.00
C GLY A 12 13.15 31.98 14.86
N HIS A 13 14.11 32.87 15.15
CA HIS A 13 13.87 34.12 15.89
C HIS A 13 13.48 35.31 14.99
N ALA A 14 13.41 35.11 13.67
CA ALA A 14 12.97 36.16 12.77
C ALA A 14 11.52 36.56 13.08
N GLU A 15 11.30 37.86 13.31
CA GLU A 15 9.99 38.43 13.61
C GLU A 15 9.21 38.63 12.31
N ILE A 16 8.03 38.01 12.24
CA ILE A 16 7.14 38.07 11.07
C ILE A 16 6.20 39.27 11.24
N ASP A 17 5.56 39.35 12.40
CA ASP A 17 4.64 40.40 12.82
C ASP A 17 5.00 40.81 14.26
N ASP A 18 4.38 41.90 14.77
CA ASP A 18 4.53 42.32 16.17
C ASP A 18 4.26 41.13 17.12
N ASP A 19 5.26 40.78 17.94
CA ASP A 19 5.25 39.68 18.91
C ASP A 19 5.11 38.25 18.36
N ARG A 20 5.38 38.01 17.06
CA ARG A 20 5.32 36.66 16.48
C ARG A 20 6.55 36.30 15.64
N THR A 21 7.27 35.27 16.07
CA THR A 21 8.42 34.72 15.33
C THR A 21 8.04 33.58 14.38
N VAL A 22 8.96 33.21 13.49
CA VAL A 22 8.89 31.98 12.68
C VAL A 22 8.67 30.75 13.57
N LEU A 23 9.38 30.66 14.70
CA LEU A 23 9.23 29.56 15.65
C LEU A 23 7.81 29.50 16.26
N ASP A 24 7.26 30.64 16.68
CA ASP A 24 5.90 30.69 17.25
C ASP A 24 4.85 30.23 16.22
N ARG A 25 5.05 30.65 14.96
CA ARG A 25 4.22 30.22 13.84
C ARG A 25 4.29 28.70 13.64
N LEU A 26 5.48 28.12 13.62
CA LEU A 26 5.68 26.68 13.40
C LEU A 26 5.10 25.85 14.54
N VAL A 27 5.29 26.26 15.80
CA VAL A 27 4.70 25.59 16.97
C VAL A 27 3.17 25.57 16.89
N ALA A 28 2.57 26.71 16.52
CA ALA A 28 1.12 26.79 16.32
C ALA A 28 0.64 25.82 15.22
N GLN A 29 1.33 25.79 14.07
CA GLN A 29 0.98 24.89 12.96
C GLN A 29 1.08 23.40 13.34
N LEU A 30 2.13 23.00 14.07
CA LEU A 30 2.29 21.61 14.51
C LEU A 30 1.17 21.18 15.47
N ARG A 31 0.77 22.07 16.38
CA ARG A 31 -0.36 21.83 17.29
C ARG A 31 -1.69 21.77 16.56
N GLU A 32 -1.96 22.72 15.66
CA GLU A 32 -3.17 22.75 14.82
C GLU A 32 -3.30 21.49 13.95
N ALA A 33 -2.18 20.94 13.51
CA ALA A 33 -2.12 19.68 12.77
C ALA A 33 -2.24 18.42 13.67
N GLY A 34 -2.49 18.58 14.97
CA GLY A 34 -2.75 17.48 15.92
C GLY A 34 -1.51 16.89 16.60
N CYS A 35 -0.39 17.62 16.63
CA CYS A 35 0.79 17.25 17.42
C CYS A 35 0.87 18.07 18.71
N ASP A 36 0.33 17.52 19.80
CA ASP A 36 0.27 18.22 21.09
C ASP A 36 1.60 18.19 21.87
N ASP A 37 2.40 17.13 21.67
CA ASP A 37 3.71 16.93 22.29
C ASP A 37 4.80 17.58 21.42
N VAL A 38 4.97 18.89 21.58
CA VAL A 38 5.98 19.70 20.89
C VAL A 38 7.08 20.09 21.86
N THR A 39 8.31 19.71 21.53
CA THR A 39 9.53 20.10 22.25
C THR A 39 10.41 20.95 21.34
N VAL A 40 10.90 22.08 21.84
CA VAL A 40 11.81 22.98 21.13
C VAL A 40 13.18 22.90 21.79
N LEU A 41 14.20 22.61 21.00
CA LEU A 41 15.58 22.76 21.45
C LEU A 41 15.99 24.22 21.24
N THR A 42 16.55 24.85 22.27
CA THR A 42 17.00 26.25 22.22
C THR A 42 18.49 26.34 22.52
N ARG A 43 19.15 27.39 22.02
CA ARG A 43 20.53 27.69 22.44
C ARG A 43 20.50 28.34 23.82
N PRO A 44 21.55 28.18 24.65
CA PRO A 44 21.61 28.84 25.95
C PRO A 44 21.43 30.36 25.83
N GLY A 45 20.51 30.93 26.60
CA GLY A 45 20.20 32.38 26.60
C GLY A 45 19.34 32.86 25.43
N THR A 46 18.79 31.94 24.61
CA THR A 46 17.84 32.27 23.54
C THR A 46 16.43 31.74 23.84
N ASP A 47 16.13 31.42 25.10
CA ASP A 47 14.82 31.01 25.55
C ASP A 47 13.81 32.14 25.37
N ARG A 48 12.60 31.77 24.93
CA ARG A 48 11.49 32.71 24.71
C ARG A 48 10.19 32.11 25.24
N PRO A 49 9.18 32.91 25.58
CA PRO A 49 7.89 32.41 26.03
C PRO A 49 7.10 31.78 24.86
N VAL A 50 7.46 30.56 24.48
CA VAL A 50 6.78 29.78 23.43
C VAL A 50 5.88 28.73 24.08
N LYS A 51 4.71 28.45 23.50
CA LYS A 51 3.76 27.42 23.97
C LYS A 51 4.24 25.99 23.66
N ALA A 52 5.46 25.63 24.06
CA ALA A 52 6.05 24.31 23.88
C ALA A 52 7.06 24.01 24.99
N ALA A 53 7.34 22.73 25.25
CA ALA A 53 8.42 22.36 26.16
C ALA A 53 9.76 22.81 25.56
N GLN A 54 10.65 23.38 26.37
CA GLN A 54 11.95 23.87 25.91
C GLN A 54 13.09 23.13 26.61
N ILE A 55 14.10 22.75 25.84
CA ILE A 55 15.32 22.12 26.35
C ILE A 55 16.51 22.92 25.83
N ALA A 56 17.28 23.51 26.74
CA ALA A 56 18.52 24.18 26.39
C ALA A 56 19.55 23.16 25.88
N SER A 57 20.09 23.41 24.69
CA SER A 57 21.04 22.53 24.00
C SER A 57 22.21 23.34 23.47
N ALA A 58 23.42 23.02 23.95
CA ALA A 58 24.61 23.82 23.72
C ALA A 58 25.07 23.84 22.25
N ASP A 59 24.94 22.71 21.54
CA ASP A 59 25.51 22.50 20.21
C ASP A 59 24.78 21.39 19.44
N ALA A 60 25.15 21.19 18.17
CA ALA A 60 24.59 20.15 17.30
C ALA A 60 24.73 18.73 17.87
N GLN A 61 25.80 18.47 18.62
CA GLN A 61 26.02 17.18 19.29
C GLN A 61 25.02 16.95 20.42
N SER A 62 24.71 17.98 21.18
CA SER A 62 23.70 17.99 22.23
C SER A 62 22.30 17.89 21.64
N ASP A 63 22.04 18.56 20.51
CA ASP A 63 20.78 18.45 19.77
C ASP A 63 20.51 17.00 19.38
N LEU A 64 21.51 16.31 18.83
CA LEU A 64 21.39 14.91 18.42
C LEU A 64 21.15 13.95 19.61
N ARG A 65 21.74 14.25 20.77
CA ARG A 65 21.51 13.47 22.00
C ARG A 65 20.08 13.66 22.50
N HIS A 66 19.63 14.91 22.68
CA HIS A 66 18.26 15.21 23.09
C HIS A 66 17.23 14.66 22.11
N LEU A 67 17.49 14.78 20.81
CA LEU A 67 16.65 14.19 19.77
C LEU A 67 16.54 12.67 19.94
N GLY A 68 17.63 11.97 20.26
CA GLY A 68 17.62 10.53 20.54
C GLY A 68 16.81 10.17 21.78
N ASP A 69 17.01 10.89 22.88
CA ASP A 69 16.27 10.68 24.13
C ASP A 69 14.76 10.88 23.93
N LEU A 70 14.37 11.92 23.19
CA LEU A 70 12.99 12.19 22.80
C LEU A 70 12.47 11.18 21.78
N ALA A 71 13.30 10.69 20.85
CA ALA A 71 12.89 9.70 19.87
C ALA A 71 12.53 8.34 20.53
N PHE A 72 13.20 7.99 21.63
CA PHE A 72 13.09 6.66 22.24
C PHE A 72 12.35 6.61 23.58
N SER A 73 11.94 7.76 24.13
CA SER A 73 11.16 7.84 25.38
C SER A 73 9.66 7.65 25.19
N GLY A 74 9.14 7.74 23.96
CA GLY A 74 7.71 7.63 23.65
C GLY A 74 7.38 6.53 22.63
N GLY A 75 6.10 6.17 22.53
CA GLY A 75 5.58 5.31 21.47
C GLY A 75 4.90 6.12 20.37
N GLY A 76 5.38 6.04 19.13
CA GLY A 76 4.79 6.74 17.98
C GLY A 76 5.79 7.13 16.89
N ALA A 77 5.32 7.90 15.92
CA ALA A 77 6.19 8.58 14.97
C ALA A 77 6.79 9.84 15.61
N LEU A 78 8.01 10.18 15.19
CA LEU A 78 8.72 11.40 15.55
C LEU A 78 8.69 12.35 14.36
N PHE A 79 8.20 13.56 14.57
CA PHE A 79 8.32 14.67 13.64
C PHE A 79 9.52 15.53 14.05
N VAL A 80 10.32 15.92 13.07
CA VAL A 80 11.51 16.76 13.31
C VAL A 80 11.45 17.94 12.36
N ALA A 81 11.54 19.14 12.88
CA ALA A 81 11.46 20.38 12.10
C ALA A 81 12.64 21.30 12.43
N CYS A 82 13.11 22.09 11.48
CA CYS A 82 14.04 23.19 11.73
C CYS A 82 13.24 24.44 12.17
N ALA A 83 13.71 25.16 13.18
CA ALA A 83 12.99 26.31 13.75
C ALA A 83 12.77 27.46 12.76
N ASP A 84 13.59 27.54 11.72
CA ASP A 84 13.58 28.55 10.65
C ASP A 84 12.72 28.14 9.44
N LEU A 85 12.00 27.02 9.50
CA LEU A 85 11.11 26.61 8.43
C LEU A 85 9.89 27.53 8.33
N VAL A 86 9.74 28.18 7.17
CA VAL A 86 8.53 28.87 6.76
C VAL A 86 7.82 28.05 5.68
N ALA A 87 6.61 27.58 5.99
CA ALA A 87 5.78 26.78 5.09
C ALA A 87 4.28 27.05 5.32
N SER A 88 3.47 26.82 4.28
CA SER A 88 2.02 26.92 4.40
C SER A 88 1.45 25.88 5.38
N PRO A 89 0.30 26.14 6.04
CA PRO A 89 -0.36 25.13 6.87
C PRO A 89 -0.66 23.83 6.12
N THR A 90 -0.94 23.92 4.82
CA THR A 90 -1.17 22.76 3.94
C THR A 90 0.12 21.94 3.73
N THR A 91 1.27 22.59 3.63
CA THR A 91 2.58 21.93 3.51
C THR A 91 2.96 21.20 4.80
N VAL A 92 2.75 21.82 5.95
CA VAL A 92 2.94 21.17 7.26
C VAL A 92 1.98 19.99 7.42
N ALA A 93 0.69 20.19 7.11
CA ALA A 93 -0.32 19.15 7.17
C ALA A 93 0.03 17.95 6.27
N ALA A 94 0.56 18.17 5.06
CA ALA A 94 0.95 17.09 4.15
C ALA A 94 1.98 16.10 4.75
N VAL A 95 2.84 16.57 5.65
CA VAL A 95 3.79 15.72 6.39
C VAL A 95 3.14 15.09 7.62
N LEU A 96 2.41 15.88 8.41
CA LEU A 96 1.85 15.45 9.69
C LEU A 96 0.65 14.51 9.55
N SER A 97 -0.14 14.68 8.49
CA SER A 97 -1.32 13.86 8.20
C SER A 97 -1.00 12.55 7.49
N ASP A 98 0.27 12.30 7.15
CA ASP A 98 0.68 11.03 6.56
C ASP A 98 0.50 9.91 7.60
N SER A 99 -0.46 9.02 7.35
CA SER A 99 -0.76 7.88 8.21
C SER A 99 0.14 6.65 7.97
N SER A 100 1.07 6.71 7.00
CA SER A 100 1.91 5.57 6.63
C SER A 100 2.95 5.20 7.71
N ARG A 101 3.48 3.96 7.68
CA ARG A 101 4.63 3.51 8.51
C ARG A 101 5.95 3.88 7.85
N ARG A 102 5.92 4.65 6.78
CA ARG A 102 7.11 5.11 6.09
C ARG A 102 7.63 6.36 6.81
N SER A 103 8.94 6.54 6.73
CA SER A 103 9.53 7.84 7.04
C SER A 103 9.49 8.68 5.77
N GLY A 104 9.48 10.00 5.92
CA GLY A 104 9.60 10.90 4.79
C GLY A 104 10.14 12.25 5.21
N VAL A 105 10.53 13.04 4.22
CA VAL A 105 11.05 14.39 4.40
C VAL A 105 10.47 15.32 3.35
N LEU A 106 10.16 16.54 3.76
CA LEU A 106 9.74 17.61 2.87
C LEU A 106 10.90 17.97 1.95
N VAL A 107 10.61 18.05 0.65
CA VAL A 107 11.59 18.46 -0.37
C VAL A 107 10.94 19.50 -1.27
N GLY A 108 11.67 20.58 -1.53
CA GLY A 108 11.28 21.65 -2.46
C GLY A 108 12.45 22.03 -3.37
N ALA A 109 12.19 22.86 -4.38
CA ALA A 109 13.24 23.44 -5.22
C ALA A 109 13.52 24.91 -4.86
N ASP A 110 12.74 25.48 -3.94
CA ASP A 110 12.59 26.94 -3.76
C ASP A 110 13.59 27.55 -2.76
N ASP A 111 14.45 26.69 -2.18
CA ASP A 111 15.54 27.07 -1.28
C ASP A 111 16.90 26.67 -1.89
N PRO A 112 17.60 27.60 -2.56
CA PRO A 112 18.91 27.31 -3.14
C PRO A 112 20.00 27.06 -2.09
N ALA A 113 19.80 27.51 -0.85
CA ALA A 113 20.76 27.35 0.26
C ALA A 113 20.60 26.00 0.97
N ALA A 114 19.41 25.39 0.91
CA ALA A 114 19.17 24.07 1.49
C ALA A 114 20.03 22.97 0.86
N ALA A 115 20.32 21.92 1.65
CA ALA A 115 21.15 20.82 1.21
C ALA A 115 20.53 20.08 0.00
N PRO A 116 21.28 19.87 -1.10
CA PRO A 116 20.79 19.18 -2.27
C PRO A 116 20.71 17.67 -2.03
N VAL A 117 19.63 17.06 -2.51
CA VAL A 117 19.39 15.62 -2.36
C VAL A 117 19.09 14.97 -3.70
N THR A 118 19.53 13.72 -3.82
CA THR A 118 19.14 12.87 -4.95
C THR A 118 17.81 12.21 -4.62
N VAL A 119 16.89 12.27 -5.59
CA VAL A 119 15.57 11.63 -5.47
C VAL A 119 15.41 10.63 -6.60
N GLU A 120 15.24 9.35 -6.26
CA GLU A 120 14.89 8.30 -7.21
C GLU A 120 13.56 7.68 -6.79
N ARG A 121 12.58 7.61 -7.70
CA ARG A 121 11.25 7.01 -7.46
C ARG A 121 10.51 7.57 -6.23
N GLY A 122 10.67 8.86 -5.94
CA GLY A 122 10.02 9.50 -4.78
C GLY A 122 10.67 9.18 -3.44
N LEU A 123 11.87 8.58 -3.44
CA LEU A 123 12.69 8.33 -2.26
C LEU A 123 13.92 9.22 -2.28
N VAL A 124 14.31 9.73 -1.11
CA VAL A 124 15.63 10.32 -0.92
C VAL A 124 16.66 9.20 -0.91
N THR A 125 17.59 9.23 -1.87
CA THR A 125 18.62 8.20 -2.05
C THR A 125 19.99 8.60 -1.54
N GLY A 126 20.15 9.82 -1.03
CA GLY A 126 21.38 10.34 -0.46
C GLY A 126 21.58 11.82 -0.77
N PRO A 127 22.63 12.45 -0.21
CA PRO A 127 23.06 13.77 -0.67
C PRO A 127 23.50 13.68 -2.13
N GLY A 128 23.26 14.72 -2.92
CA GLY A 128 23.78 14.73 -4.29
C GLY A 128 23.30 15.89 -5.15
N PRO A 129 23.99 16.15 -6.27
CA PRO A 129 23.65 17.23 -7.17
C PRO A 129 22.29 16.95 -7.83
N GLY A 130 21.41 17.95 -7.83
CA GLY A 130 20.06 17.83 -8.40
C GLY A 130 19.24 19.08 -8.11
N PRO A 131 17.98 19.16 -8.58
CA PRO A 131 17.08 20.28 -8.29
C PRO A 131 16.34 20.15 -6.94
N ALA A 132 16.37 18.96 -6.32
CA ALA A 132 15.68 18.69 -5.06
C ALA A 132 16.50 19.17 -3.86
N ARG A 133 15.85 19.85 -2.92
CA ARG A 133 16.46 20.43 -1.71
C ARG A 133 15.65 20.04 -0.47
N LEU A 134 16.33 19.79 0.65
CA LEU A 134 15.66 19.47 1.91
C LEU A 134 14.84 20.67 2.42
N GLY A 135 13.58 20.43 2.79
CA GLY A 135 12.65 21.45 3.25
C GLY A 135 12.54 21.59 4.77
N GLY A 136 13.48 21.05 5.56
CA GLY A 136 13.52 21.29 7.01
C GLY A 136 12.40 20.66 7.85
N LEU A 137 11.59 19.73 7.29
CA LEU A 137 10.56 19.00 8.04
C LEU A 137 10.57 17.52 7.65
N ALA A 138 10.61 16.63 8.63
CA ALA A 138 10.64 15.19 8.43
C ALA A 138 9.72 14.45 9.40
N LYS A 139 9.26 13.29 8.95
CA LYS A 139 8.57 12.27 9.76
C LYS A 139 9.44 11.02 9.81
N VAL A 140 9.69 10.51 11.01
CA VAL A 140 10.32 9.22 11.25
C VAL A 140 9.32 8.28 11.89
N SER A 141 9.00 7.18 11.20
CA SER A 141 8.00 6.23 11.71
C SER A 141 8.52 5.45 12.92
N ALA A 142 7.60 5.01 13.78
CA ALA A 142 7.91 4.14 14.92
C ALA A 142 8.72 2.88 14.52
N ALA A 143 8.39 2.30 13.35
CA ALA A 143 9.08 1.12 12.83
C ALA A 143 10.53 1.43 12.44
N HIS A 144 10.79 2.60 11.85
CA HIS A 144 12.14 3.03 11.51
C HIS A 144 12.94 3.48 12.74
N LEU A 145 12.30 4.11 13.73
CA LEU A 145 12.91 4.41 15.03
C LEU A 145 13.36 3.12 15.74
N ALA A 146 12.52 2.09 15.78
CA ALA A 146 12.89 0.80 16.38
C ALA A 146 14.12 0.16 15.69
N ARG A 147 14.25 0.32 14.36
CA ARG A 147 15.43 -0.11 13.60
C ARG A 147 16.67 0.73 13.91
N LEU A 148 16.49 2.02 14.17
CA LEU A 148 17.58 2.95 14.50
C LEU A 148 18.06 2.84 15.94
N LYS A 149 17.23 2.38 16.89
CA LYS A 149 17.54 2.41 18.35
C LYS A 149 18.92 1.86 18.72
N ARG A 150 19.35 0.73 18.14
CA ARG A 150 20.68 0.12 18.41
C ARG A 150 21.83 0.78 17.65
N HIS A 151 21.53 1.65 16.71
CA HIS A 151 22.46 2.23 15.74
C HIS A 151 22.31 3.75 15.66
N TRP A 152 21.77 4.38 16.70
CA TRP A 152 21.63 5.82 16.76
C TRP A 152 23.04 6.46 16.64
N PRO A 153 23.20 7.51 15.81
CA PRO A 153 24.49 8.15 15.61
C PRO A 153 25.05 8.67 16.94
N ARG A 154 26.36 8.43 17.15
CA ARG A 154 27.08 8.89 18.36
C ARG A 154 27.69 10.28 18.18
N ARG A 155 27.87 10.74 16.95
CA ARG A 155 28.42 12.04 16.60
C ARG A 155 27.50 12.72 15.59
N ALA A 156 27.35 14.03 15.73
CA ALA A 156 26.67 14.85 14.73
C ALA A 156 27.56 15.03 13.49
N GLU A 157 26.97 14.83 12.31
CA GLU A 157 27.52 15.17 11.01
C GLU A 157 26.81 16.43 10.51
N GLY A 158 27.41 17.61 10.73
CA GLY A 158 26.75 18.89 10.50
C GLY A 158 25.77 19.22 11.62
N ASP A 159 24.48 19.32 11.30
CA ASP A 159 23.40 19.52 12.28
C ASP A 159 22.69 18.20 12.66
N ALA A 160 21.79 18.26 13.64
CA ALA A 160 21.04 17.09 14.10
C ALA A 160 20.02 16.58 13.07
N PHE A 161 19.49 17.43 12.19
CA PHE A 161 18.55 17.05 11.13
C PHE A 161 19.24 16.21 10.06
N ALA A 162 20.36 16.70 9.55
CA ALA A 162 21.24 16.01 8.61
C ALA A 162 21.76 14.70 9.21
N SER A 163 22.17 14.69 10.48
CA SER A 163 22.62 13.50 11.19
C SER A 163 21.53 12.41 11.27
N LEU A 164 20.28 12.80 11.49
CA LEU A 164 19.15 11.87 11.48
C LEU A 164 18.93 11.25 10.09
N LEU A 165 18.95 12.08 9.03
CA LEU A 165 18.81 11.60 7.65
C LEU A 165 19.99 10.71 7.23
N ALA A 166 21.21 11.07 7.61
CA ALA A 166 22.41 10.26 7.41
C ALA A 166 22.30 8.90 8.12
N ALA A 167 21.76 8.86 9.34
CA ALA A 167 21.53 7.61 10.07
C ALA A 167 20.51 6.71 9.36
N LEU A 168 19.43 7.27 8.82
CA LEU A 168 18.45 6.55 8.00
C LEU A 168 19.10 5.99 6.73
N HIS A 169 19.85 6.83 6.01
CA HIS A 169 20.60 6.46 4.79
C HIS A 169 21.63 5.36 5.04
N ALA A 170 22.44 5.48 6.09
CA ALA A 170 23.46 4.51 6.50
C ALA A 170 22.90 3.11 6.83
N ARG A 171 21.59 3.01 7.09
CA ARG A 171 20.85 1.75 7.33
C ARG A 171 20.00 1.31 6.14
N ALA A 172 20.11 2.01 5.00
CA ALA A 172 19.28 1.82 3.82
C ALA A 172 17.78 1.78 4.17
N ILE A 173 17.36 2.71 5.01
CA ILE A 173 15.95 2.91 5.36
C ILE A 173 15.34 3.83 4.29
N PRO A 174 14.28 3.41 3.59
CA PRO A 174 13.60 4.28 2.64
C PRO A 174 12.98 5.51 3.31
N VAL A 175 13.28 6.68 2.76
CA VAL A 175 12.73 7.98 3.16
C VAL A 175 11.96 8.56 1.98
N ASN A 176 10.64 8.62 2.10
CA ASN A 176 9.77 9.20 1.09
C ASN A 176 9.97 10.71 0.96
N VAL A 177 9.66 11.24 -0.20
CA VAL A 177 9.64 12.68 -0.45
C VAL A 177 8.22 13.21 -0.33
N TYR A 178 8.00 14.18 0.57
CA TYR A 178 6.79 15.00 0.56
C TYR A 178 7.01 16.21 -0.34
N LYS A 179 6.05 16.48 -1.25
CA LYS A 179 6.06 17.65 -2.13
C LYS A 179 4.70 18.35 -2.07
N THR A 180 4.74 19.67 -2.11
CA THR A 180 3.57 20.52 -2.35
C THR A 180 3.81 21.41 -3.56
N PRO A 181 3.58 20.88 -4.79
CA PRO A 181 3.90 21.61 -6.01
C PRO A 181 3.22 22.98 -6.06
N GLY A 182 4.00 24.02 -6.33
CA GLY A 182 3.51 25.40 -6.41
C GLY A 182 3.14 26.05 -5.08
N LEU A 183 3.46 25.43 -3.94
CA LEU A 183 3.43 26.11 -2.63
C LEU A 183 4.87 26.29 -2.16
N PRO A 184 5.36 27.55 -2.05
CA PRO A 184 6.72 27.82 -1.62
C PRO A 184 6.91 27.45 -0.15
N HIS A 185 8.07 26.88 0.15
CA HIS A 185 8.58 26.68 1.51
C HIS A 185 10.11 26.85 1.53
N ARG A 186 10.64 27.39 2.62
CA ARG A 186 12.07 27.73 2.75
C ARG A 186 12.53 27.71 4.21
N GLN A 187 13.78 27.36 4.47
CA GLN A 187 14.44 27.67 5.74
C GLN A 187 15.02 29.08 5.64
N VAL A 188 14.44 30.04 6.37
CA VAL A 188 14.73 31.48 6.18
C VAL A 188 15.82 31.94 7.14
N GLY A 189 16.66 32.88 6.73
CA GLY A 189 17.66 33.51 7.59
C GLY A 189 17.18 34.80 8.25
N THR A 190 16.19 35.48 7.66
CA THR A 190 15.78 36.84 8.04
C THR A 190 14.27 37.04 8.09
N ALA A 191 13.83 38.09 8.77
CA ALA A 191 12.43 38.53 8.83
C ALA A 191 11.86 38.94 7.46
N GLU A 192 12.71 39.45 6.57
CA GLU A 192 12.32 39.82 5.21
C GLU A 192 12.04 38.57 4.37
N GLU A 193 12.95 37.59 4.38
CA GLU A 193 12.76 36.30 3.72
C GLU A 193 11.53 35.57 4.26
N ALA A 194 11.29 35.62 5.58
CA ALA A 194 10.10 35.04 6.19
C ALA A 194 8.82 35.64 5.63
N ARG A 195 8.72 36.98 5.60
CA ARG A 195 7.55 37.70 5.07
C ARG A 195 7.37 37.49 3.57
N GLU A 196 8.46 37.42 2.81
CA GLU A 196 8.43 37.11 1.37
C GLU A 196 7.77 35.76 1.10
N VAL A 197 8.23 34.70 1.78
CA VAL A 197 7.70 33.34 1.59
C VAL A 197 6.25 33.24 2.06
N ILE A 198 5.89 33.93 3.15
CA ILE A 198 4.52 34.01 3.66
C ILE A 198 3.60 34.67 2.63
N ALA A 199 3.96 35.87 2.16
CA ALA A 199 3.21 36.57 1.13
C ALA A 199 3.06 35.72 -0.14
N ALA A 200 4.10 34.97 -0.51
CA ALA A 200 4.09 34.12 -1.70
C ALA A 200 3.07 32.97 -1.61
N PHE A 201 2.94 32.27 -0.48
CA PHE A 201 1.90 31.24 -0.35
C PHE A 201 0.52 31.80 0.01
N GLU A 202 0.42 32.98 0.61
CA GLU A 202 -0.87 33.65 0.89
C GLU A 202 -1.51 34.22 -0.39
N ALA A 203 -0.70 34.58 -1.38
CA ALA A 203 -1.18 34.96 -2.71
C ALA A 203 -1.78 33.79 -3.50
N VAL A 204 -1.55 32.55 -3.07
CA VAL A 204 -2.14 31.37 -3.72
C VAL A 204 -3.59 31.21 -3.26
N ASP A 205 -4.52 31.09 -4.21
CA ASP A 205 -5.87 30.61 -3.91
C ASP A 205 -5.79 29.17 -3.39
N MET A 206 -5.78 29.04 -2.06
CA MET A 206 -5.60 27.77 -1.37
C MET A 206 -6.75 26.81 -1.61
N ASP A 207 -7.97 27.31 -1.82
CA ASP A 207 -9.12 26.46 -2.10
C ASP A 207 -8.99 25.84 -3.49
N ALA A 208 -8.71 26.67 -4.50
CA ALA A 208 -8.49 26.21 -5.86
C ALA A 208 -7.24 25.32 -5.96
N TRP A 209 -6.18 25.63 -5.20
CA TRP A 209 -4.98 24.79 -5.13
C TRP A 209 -5.29 23.41 -4.54
N ARG A 210 -6.03 23.35 -3.42
CA ARG A 210 -6.43 22.08 -2.78
C ARG A 210 -7.32 21.27 -3.69
N LEU A 211 -8.28 21.90 -4.37
CA LEU A 211 -9.18 21.21 -5.28
C LEU A 211 -8.44 20.63 -6.50
N ARG A 212 -7.49 21.38 -7.09
CA ARG A 212 -6.66 20.88 -8.19
C ARG A 212 -5.77 19.70 -7.76
N ASN A 213 -5.15 19.78 -6.59
CA ASN A 213 -4.26 18.74 -6.08
C ASN A 213 -5.01 17.59 -5.38
N ALA A 214 -6.32 17.72 -5.18
CA ALA A 214 -7.17 16.63 -4.69
C ALA A 214 -7.36 15.53 -5.73
N VAL A 215 -7.23 15.83 -7.03
CA VAL A 215 -7.23 14.82 -8.10
C VAL A 215 -5.83 14.24 -8.25
N LYS A 216 -5.66 12.92 -8.41
CA LYS A 216 -4.30 12.38 -8.61
C LYS A 216 -3.83 12.79 -10.00
N HIS A 217 -2.62 13.33 -10.09
CA HIS A 217 -2.02 13.69 -11.38
C HIS A 217 -1.83 12.47 -12.29
N ASP A 218 -1.56 11.31 -11.67
CA ASP A 218 -1.40 10.03 -12.34
C ASP A 218 -2.64 9.14 -12.14
N ASP A 219 -3.85 9.64 -12.44
CA ASP A 219 -5.06 8.81 -12.53
C ASP A 219 -5.12 8.02 -13.84
N ASP A 220 -5.80 6.87 -13.83
CA ASP A 220 -5.90 5.98 -14.99
C ASP A 220 -6.68 6.64 -16.15
N PHE A 221 -6.64 6.06 -17.35
CA PHE A 221 -7.25 6.67 -18.54
C PHE A 221 -8.74 6.91 -18.33
N PHE A 222 -9.46 5.88 -17.88
CA PHE A 222 -10.89 6.00 -17.65
C PHE A 222 -11.21 7.01 -16.55
N ALA A 223 -10.50 6.97 -15.42
CA ALA A 223 -10.69 7.92 -14.33
C ALA A 223 -10.43 9.37 -14.80
N THR A 224 -9.32 9.59 -15.51
CA THR A 224 -8.90 10.92 -15.98
C THR A 224 -9.97 11.61 -16.83
N TYR A 225 -10.55 10.90 -17.79
CA TYR A 225 -11.47 11.52 -18.76
C TYR A 225 -12.94 11.38 -18.36
N ALA A 226 -13.35 10.25 -17.77
CA ALA A 226 -14.74 9.99 -17.45
C ALA A 226 -15.15 10.40 -16.04
N VAL A 227 -14.21 10.67 -15.11
CA VAL A 227 -14.52 10.99 -13.71
C VAL A 227 -13.90 12.32 -13.31
N SER A 228 -12.57 12.43 -13.39
CA SER A 228 -11.79 13.56 -12.87
C SER A 228 -12.07 14.89 -13.56
N THR A 229 -12.75 14.88 -14.71
CA THR A 229 -13.22 16.09 -15.41
C THR A 229 -14.36 16.81 -14.69
N TRP A 230 -15.15 16.10 -13.86
CA TRP A 230 -16.33 16.67 -13.21
C TRP A 230 -16.48 16.28 -11.73
N SER A 231 -15.78 15.24 -11.25
CA SER A 231 -15.80 14.86 -9.83
C SER A 231 -15.36 15.97 -8.86
N PRO A 232 -14.49 16.94 -9.21
CA PRO A 232 -14.24 18.11 -8.34
C PRO A 232 -15.50 18.89 -7.97
N LYS A 233 -16.52 18.92 -8.83
CA LYS A 233 -17.82 19.55 -8.51
C LYS A 233 -18.54 18.79 -7.39
N LEU A 234 -18.46 17.47 -7.39
CA LEU A 234 -19.00 16.63 -6.31
C LEU A 234 -18.20 16.81 -5.02
N VAL A 235 -16.87 16.97 -5.11
CA VAL A 235 -16.01 17.26 -3.94
C VAL A 235 -16.44 18.57 -3.29
N THR A 236 -16.56 19.65 -4.08
CA THR A 236 -17.02 20.96 -3.58
C THR A 236 -18.42 20.87 -2.97
N LEU A 237 -19.36 20.17 -3.63
CA LEU A 237 -20.71 19.97 -3.10
C LEU A 237 -20.68 19.21 -1.77
N SER A 238 -19.95 18.10 -1.71
CA SER A 238 -19.83 17.27 -0.51
C SER A 238 -19.24 18.05 0.66
N ALA A 239 -18.20 18.85 0.40
CA ALA A 239 -17.60 19.72 1.40
C ALA A 239 -18.56 20.80 1.90
N ARG A 240 -19.34 21.43 1.00
CA ARG A 240 -20.37 22.41 1.36
C ARG A 240 -21.50 21.81 2.19
N LEU A 241 -21.84 20.55 1.94
CA LEU A 241 -22.82 19.78 2.72
C LEU A 241 -22.26 19.24 4.05
N GLY A 242 -20.98 19.51 4.36
CA GLY A 242 -20.33 19.04 5.59
C GLY A 242 -20.06 17.53 5.62
N TRP A 243 -20.12 16.85 4.48
CA TRP A 243 -19.86 15.42 4.41
C TRP A 243 -18.40 15.09 4.70
N THR A 244 -18.18 13.94 5.33
CA THR A 244 -16.85 13.34 5.52
C THR A 244 -16.60 12.25 4.46
N PRO A 245 -15.35 11.83 4.21
CA PRO A 245 -15.04 10.79 3.22
C PRO A 245 -15.75 9.44 3.46
N THR A 246 -15.80 8.96 4.71
CA THR A 246 -16.28 7.60 5.02
C THR A 246 -17.73 7.30 4.59
N PRO A 247 -18.73 8.17 4.82
CA PRO A 247 -20.07 8.01 4.25
C PRO A 247 -20.10 7.88 2.73
N ILE A 248 -19.24 8.61 2.01
CA ILE A 248 -19.15 8.53 0.55
C ILE A 248 -18.64 7.15 0.12
N THR A 249 -17.66 6.60 0.84
CA THR A 249 -17.20 5.22 0.64
C THR A 249 -18.35 4.23 0.80
N TRP A 250 -19.22 4.38 1.81
CA TRP A 250 -20.39 3.51 2.02
C TRP A 250 -21.43 3.63 0.90
N VAL A 251 -21.67 4.83 0.37
CA VAL A 251 -22.51 5.02 -0.81
C VAL A 251 -21.93 4.26 -2.00
N SER A 252 -20.61 4.32 -2.22
CA SER A 252 -19.96 3.57 -3.30
C SER A 252 -20.17 2.05 -3.16
N ILE A 253 -20.03 1.51 -1.94
CA ILE A 253 -20.27 0.10 -1.63
C ILE A 253 -21.73 -0.29 -1.92
N ALA A 254 -22.69 0.50 -1.46
CA ALA A 254 -24.11 0.22 -1.66
C ALA A 254 -24.49 0.16 -3.16
N LEU A 255 -23.93 1.07 -3.97
CA LEU A 255 -24.11 1.08 -5.42
C LEU A 255 -23.53 -0.18 -6.08
N ALA A 256 -22.34 -0.63 -5.66
CA ALA A 256 -21.75 -1.87 -6.16
C ALA A 256 -22.55 -3.12 -5.76
N VAL A 257 -23.11 -3.15 -4.56
CA VAL A 257 -24.03 -4.21 -4.11
C VAL A 257 -25.28 -4.24 -5.00
N GLY A 258 -25.88 -3.09 -5.27
CA GLY A 258 -27.01 -2.96 -6.19
C GLY A 258 -26.67 -3.46 -7.60
N ALA A 259 -25.51 -3.07 -8.14
CA ALA A 259 -25.05 -3.54 -9.45
C ALA A 259 -24.86 -5.07 -9.49
N ALA A 260 -24.22 -5.65 -8.47
CA ALA A 260 -24.02 -7.09 -8.38
C ALA A 260 -25.34 -7.86 -8.26
N ALA A 261 -26.31 -7.33 -7.51
CA ALA A 261 -27.64 -7.93 -7.39
C ALA A 261 -28.40 -7.94 -8.72
N VAL A 262 -28.29 -6.85 -9.49
CA VAL A 262 -28.87 -6.80 -10.85
C VAL A 262 -28.16 -7.77 -11.79
N PHE A 263 -26.82 -7.82 -11.76
CA PHE A 263 -26.08 -8.80 -12.57
C PHE A 263 -26.45 -10.25 -12.20
N ALA A 264 -26.69 -10.55 -10.92
CA ALA A 264 -27.05 -11.89 -10.48
C ALA A 264 -28.42 -12.37 -11.01
N ALA A 265 -29.30 -11.47 -11.44
CA ALA A 265 -30.62 -11.80 -11.94
C ALA A 265 -30.64 -12.36 -13.38
N GLY A 266 -29.50 -12.34 -14.09
CA GLY A 266 -29.39 -12.80 -15.48
C GLY A 266 -29.45 -11.66 -16.51
N TRP A 267 -28.96 -11.94 -17.72
CA TRP A 267 -28.72 -10.96 -18.77
C TRP A 267 -30.03 -10.38 -19.30
N SER A 268 -30.20 -9.07 -19.08
CA SER A 268 -31.39 -8.33 -19.47
C SER A 268 -31.04 -6.87 -19.74
N TRP A 269 -32.02 -6.08 -20.21
CA TRP A 269 -31.86 -4.63 -20.39
C TRP A 269 -31.50 -3.91 -19.06
N TRP A 270 -31.79 -4.54 -17.90
CA TRP A 270 -31.42 -4.02 -16.58
C TRP A 270 -29.91 -4.00 -16.33
N TYR A 271 -29.11 -4.68 -17.15
CA TYR A 271 -27.65 -4.54 -17.12
C TYR A 271 -27.18 -3.12 -17.46
N LEU A 272 -27.97 -2.32 -18.17
CA LEU A 272 -27.69 -0.89 -18.34
C LEU A 272 -27.75 -0.15 -16.99
N ALA A 273 -28.75 -0.48 -16.16
CA ALA A 273 -28.84 0.06 -14.80
C ALA A 273 -27.68 -0.45 -13.93
N ALA A 274 -27.30 -1.73 -14.03
CA ALA A 274 -26.13 -2.27 -13.32
C ALA A 274 -24.83 -1.57 -13.74
N ALA A 275 -24.62 -1.33 -15.03
CA ALA A 275 -23.48 -0.60 -15.55
C ALA A 275 -23.44 0.85 -15.04
N ALA A 276 -24.60 1.52 -14.98
CA ALA A 276 -24.70 2.86 -14.41
C ALA A 276 -24.39 2.88 -12.90
N LEU A 277 -24.97 1.96 -12.12
CA LEU A 277 -24.67 1.79 -10.69
C LEU A 277 -23.18 1.53 -10.46
N MET A 278 -22.57 0.69 -11.29
CA MET A 278 -21.16 0.36 -11.23
C MET A 278 -20.29 1.59 -11.57
N TYR A 279 -20.65 2.37 -12.60
CA TYR A 279 -19.98 3.63 -12.90
C TYR A 279 -20.06 4.63 -11.74
N PHE A 280 -21.24 4.85 -11.16
CA PHE A 280 -21.39 5.77 -10.02
C PHE A 280 -20.69 5.27 -8.76
N SER A 281 -20.67 3.96 -8.52
CA SER A 281 -19.83 3.37 -7.47
C SER A 281 -18.35 3.77 -7.65
N PHE A 282 -17.81 3.66 -8.86
CA PHE A 282 -16.43 4.07 -9.15
C PHE A 282 -16.22 5.59 -9.01
N VAL A 283 -17.20 6.40 -9.38
CA VAL A 283 -17.14 7.86 -9.18
C VAL A 283 -17.06 8.22 -7.69
N PHE A 284 -17.94 7.67 -6.86
CA PHE A 284 -17.97 8.00 -5.43
C PHE A 284 -16.73 7.51 -4.69
N ASP A 285 -16.15 6.39 -5.13
CA ASP A 285 -14.84 5.92 -4.67
C ASP A 285 -13.73 6.94 -4.97
N CYS A 286 -13.70 7.49 -6.18
CA CYS A 286 -12.76 8.58 -6.49
C CYS A 286 -13.03 9.83 -5.64
N VAL A 287 -14.30 10.17 -5.41
CA VAL A 287 -14.71 11.38 -4.66
C VAL A 287 -14.34 11.29 -3.19
N ASP A 288 -14.40 10.11 -2.55
CA ASP A 288 -14.04 10.01 -1.13
C ASP A 288 -12.56 10.37 -0.88
N GLY A 289 -11.65 9.85 -1.71
CA GLY A 289 -10.23 10.09 -1.63
C GLY A 289 -9.86 11.50 -2.11
N GLN A 290 -10.60 12.05 -3.06
CA GLN A 290 -10.48 13.46 -3.45
C GLN A 290 -10.96 14.38 -2.31
N LEU A 291 -12.06 14.06 -1.63
CA LEU A 291 -12.59 14.84 -0.51
C LEU A 291 -11.67 14.79 0.71
N ALA A 292 -11.08 13.63 1.02
CA ALA A 292 -10.08 13.50 2.08
C ALA A 292 -8.87 14.41 1.83
N ARG A 293 -8.38 14.46 0.58
CA ARG A 293 -7.29 15.35 0.17
C ARG A 293 -7.69 16.82 0.15
N TYR A 294 -8.87 17.15 -0.35
CA TYR A 294 -9.35 18.52 -0.40
C TYR A 294 -9.55 19.10 1.02
N THR A 295 -10.20 18.35 1.91
CA THR A 295 -10.46 18.77 3.30
C THR A 295 -9.26 18.57 4.24
N GLN A 296 -8.19 17.93 3.76
CA GLN A 296 -7.03 17.52 4.57
C GLN A 296 -7.41 16.66 5.78
N ARG A 297 -8.56 15.97 5.72
CA ARG A 297 -9.06 15.06 6.76
C ARG A 297 -8.71 13.64 6.39
N PHE A 298 -7.52 13.22 6.78
CA PHE A 298 -7.06 11.84 6.59
C PHE A 298 -7.25 11.04 7.87
N SER A 299 -7.59 9.76 7.72
CA SER A 299 -7.54 8.81 8.82
C SER A 299 -6.97 7.49 8.33
N SER A 300 -6.21 6.81 9.19
CA SER A 300 -5.72 5.46 8.88
C SER A 300 -6.89 4.54 8.54
N PHE A 301 -7.96 4.57 9.35
CA PHE A 301 -9.14 3.75 9.08
C PHE A 301 -9.78 4.06 7.72
N GLY A 302 -9.95 5.34 7.36
CA GLY A 302 -10.50 5.72 6.05
C GLY A 302 -9.64 5.23 4.88
N GLY A 303 -8.31 5.41 4.95
CA GLY A 303 -7.40 4.92 3.91
C GLY A 303 -7.31 3.39 3.81
N TRP A 304 -7.57 2.67 4.91
CA TRP A 304 -7.73 1.21 4.91
C TRP A 304 -9.08 0.78 4.33
N LEU A 305 -10.17 1.45 4.72
CA LEU A 305 -11.52 1.15 4.27
C LEU A 305 -11.66 1.35 2.77
N ASP A 306 -11.17 2.46 2.22
CA ASP A 306 -11.02 2.73 0.79
C ASP A 306 -10.42 1.51 0.05
N MET A 307 -9.26 1.07 0.53
CA MET A 307 -8.54 -0.06 -0.07
C MET A 307 -9.33 -1.38 0.02
N MET A 308 -9.96 -1.68 1.16
CA MET A 308 -10.77 -2.90 1.32
C MET A 308 -12.05 -2.85 0.49
N ALA A 309 -12.71 -1.68 0.44
CA ALA A 309 -13.95 -1.46 -0.29
C ALA A 309 -13.73 -1.70 -1.77
N ASP A 310 -12.68 -1.12 -2.36
CA ASP A 310 -12.29 -1.35 -3.76
C ASP A 310 -12.24 -2.84 -4.13
N ARG A 311 -11.53 -3.61 -3.31
CA ARG A 311 -11.33 -5.04 -3.54
C ARG A 311 -12.62 -5.83 -3.35
N SER A 312 -13.39 -5.48 -2.32
CA SER A 312 -14.65 -6.16 -1.98
C SER A 312 -15.70 -5.93 -3.06
N LYS A 313 -15.86 -4.68 -3.53
CA LYS A 313 -16.78 -4.32 -4.62
C LYS A 313 -16.46 -5.10 -5.89
N GLU A 314 -15.19 -5.19 -6.25
CA GLU A 314 -14.78 -5.90 -7.45
C GLU A 314 -15.10 -7.41 -7.40
N PHE A 315 -14.77 -8.09 -6.30
CA PHE A 315 -15.09 -9.51 -6.14
C PHE A 315 -16.61 -9.75 -6.05
N LEU A 316 -17.35 -8.80 -5.47
CA LEU A 316 -18.81 -8.87 -5.46
C LEU A 316 -19.40 -8.78 -6.87
N ILE A 317 -18.87 -7.90 -7.74
CA ILE A 317 -19.29 -7.82 -9.15
C ILE A 317 -18.99 -9.12 -9.89
N TYR A 318 -17.83 -9.75 -9.64
CA TYR A 318 -17.48 -11.03 -10.25
C TYR A 318 -18.48 -12.13 -9.83
N ALA A 319 -18.88 -12.16 -8.56
CA ALA A 319 -19.91 -13.08 -8.05
C ALA A 319 -21.28 -12.82 -8.69
N GLY A 320 -21.69 -11.56 -8.80
CA GLY A 320 -22.95 -11.17 -9.45
C GLY A 320 -23.00 -11.61 -10.91
N LEU A 321 -21.93 -11.37 -11.67
CA LEU A 321 -21.82 -11.82 -13.05
C LEU A 321 -21.77 -13.35 -13.16
N ALA A 322 -21.11 -14.06 -12.25
CA ALA A 322 -21.10 -15.53 -12.24
C ALA A 322 -22.50 -16.10 -11.99
N ALA A 323 -23.21 -15.57 -10.99
CA ALA A 323 -24.59 -15.94 -10.70
C ALA A 323 -25.52 -15.65 -11.89
N GLY A 324 -25.39 -14.47 -12.50
CA GLY A 324 -26.15 -14.11 -13.71
C GLY A 324 -25.90 -15.05 -14.87
N ALA A 325 -24.63 -15.41 -15.13
CA ALA A 325 -24.31 -16.38 -16.16
C ALA A 325 -24.95 -17.75 -15.92
N VAL A 326 -25.05 -18.19 -14.64
CA VAL A 326 -25.77 -19.42 -14.28
C VAL A 326 -27.27 -19.28 -14.49
N ALA A 327 -27.86 -18.15 -14.11
CA ALA A 327 -29.27 -17.86 -14.37
C ALA A 327 -29.60 -17.89 -15.87
N ASP A 328 -28.66 -17.48 -16.71
CA ASP A 328 -28.76 -17.52 -18.18
C ASP A 328 -28.42 -18.90 -18.80
N GLY A 329 -28.25 -19.94 -17.97
CA GLY A 329 -28.03 -21.32 -18.43
C GLY A 329 -26.57 -21.72 -18.64
N THR A 330 -25.59 -20.89 -18.28
CA THR A 330 -24.18 -21.32 -18.26
C THR A 330 -23.98 -22.35 -17.12
N PRO A 331 -23.32 -23.49 -17.37
CA PRO A 331 -23.01 -24.43 -16.30
C PRO A 331 -22.24 -23.76 -15.15
N ALA A 332 -22.66 -24.02 -13.90
CA ALA A 332 -22.05 -23.43 -12.72
C ALA A 332 -20.52 -23.57 -12.66
N PRO A 333 -19.90 -24.71 -13.04
CA PRO A 333 -18.45 -24.82 -13.09
C PRO A 333 -17.78 -23.83 -14.05
N ALA A 334 -18.40 -23.55 -15.19
CA ALA A 334 -17.85 -22.61 -16.16
C ALA A 334 -17.98 -21.15 -15.67
N ALA A 335 -19.15 -20.77 -15.16
CA ALA A 335 -19.40 -19.40 -14.68
C ALA A 335 -18.58 -19.06 -13.42
N TRP A 336 -18.68 -19.89 -12.38
CA TRP A 336 -17.96 -19.68 -11.13
C TRP A 336 -16.47 -19.97 -11.26
N GLY A 337 -16.07 -20.92 -12.11
CA GLY A 337 -14.66 -21.16 -12.43
C GLY A 337 -13.97 -19.93 -13.04
N LEU A 338 -14.64 -19.22 -13.95
CA LEU A 338 -14.14 -17.95 -14.50
C LEU A 338 -14.00 -16.87 -13.43
N ALA A 339 -14.99 -16.72 -12.54
CA ALA A 339 -14.94 -15.73 -11.46
C ALA A 339 -13.84 -16.05 -10.42
N LEU A 340 -13.67 -17.34 -10.08
CA LEU A 340 -12.58 -17.80 -9.21
C LEU A 340 -11.21 -17.53 -9.83
N ALA A 341 -11.04 -17.85 -11.11
CA ALA A 341 -9.79 -17.60 -11.84
C ALA A 341 -9.49 -16.10 -11.93
N ALA A 342 -10.50 -15.26 -12.18
CA ALA A 342 -10.35 -13.81 -12.22
C ALA A 342 -9.95 -13.25 -10.84
N MET A 343 -10.61 -13.69 -9.77
CA MET A 343 -10.29 -13.30 -8.39
C MET A 343 -8.89 -13.76 -7.97
N ALA A 344 -8.52 -15.01 -8.25
CA ALA A 344 -7.22 -15.57 -7.91
C ALA A 344 -6.09 -14.84 -8.66
N THR A 345 -6.25 -14.65 -9.98
CA THR A 345 -5.29 -13.92 -10.83
C THR A 345 -5.06 -12.51 -10.31
N GLN A 346 -6.14 -11.80 -9.98
CA GLN A 346 -6.06 -10.44 -9.46
C GLN A 346 -5.44 -10.39 -8.05
N THR A 347 -5.74 -11.37 -7.19
CA THR A 347 -5.14 -11.49 -5.85
C THR A 347 -3.64 -11.70 -5.97
N VAL A 348 -3.20 -12.63 -6.84
CA VAL A 348 -1.79 -12.92 -7.09
C VAL A 348 -1.08 -11.72 -7.67
N ARG A 349 -1.64 -11.08 -8.70
CA ARG A 349 -1.06 -9.88 -9.33
C ARG A 349 -0.88 -8.77 -8.33
N HIS A 350 -1.93 -8.38 -7.60
CA HIS A 350 -1.84 -7.27 -6.66
C HIS A 350 -0.88 -7.58 -5.51
N THR A 351 -0.87 -8.82 -5.02
CA THR A 351 0.12 -9.25 -4.02
C THR A 351 1.53 -9.06 -4.59
N ALA A 352 1.81 -9.59 -5.77
CA ALA A 352 3.10 -9.44 -6.44
C ALA A 352 3.48 -7.95 -6.65
N ASP A 353 2.50 -7.10 -7.00
CA ASP A 353 2.66 -5.65 -7.16
C ASP A 353 3.09 -4.95 -5.88
N THR A 354 2.35 -5.16 -4.78
CA THR A 354 2.66 -4.54 -3.49
C THR A 354 4.01 -4.99 -2.95
N TRP A 355 4.28 -6.30 -3.01
CA TRP A 355 5.54 -6.85 -2.50
C TRP A 355 6.72 -6.38 -3.32
N TYR A 356 6.63 -6.40 -4.65
CA TYR A 356 7.70 -5.87 -5.48
C TYR A 356 7.97 -4.39 -5.22
N ALA A 357 6.93 -3.56 -5.04
CA ALA A 357 7.09 -2.14 -4.78
C ALA A 357 7.84 -1.86 -3.46
N VAL A 358 7.38 -2.43 -2.34
CA VAL A 358 8.01 -2.30 -1.01
C VAL A 358 9.49 -2.73 -1.03
N LEU A 359 9.76 -3.77 -1.81
CA LEU A 359 11.10 -4.33 -1.96
C LEU A 359 12.00 -3.52 -2.86
N LEU A 360 11.46 -3.00 -3.95
CA LEU A 360 12.18 -2.12 -4.84
C LEU A 360 12.58 -0.83 -4.13
N ASP A 361 11.75 -0.28 -3.26
CA ASP A 361 12.10 0.91 -2.46
C ASP A 361 13.35 0.65 -1.59
N THR A 362 13.42 -0.53 -0.97
CA THR A 362 14.61 -0.94 -0.20
C THR A 362 15.82 -1.19 -1.10
N ALA A 363 15.61 -1.82 -2.26
CA ALA A 363 16.67 -2.11 -3.21
C ALA A 363 17.27 -0.84 -3.83
N VAL A 364 16.44 0.16 -4.16
CA VAL A 364 16.85 1.46 -4.71
C VAL A 364 17.79 2.17 -3.75
N VAL A 365 17.42 2.28 -2.47
CA VAL A 365 18.27 2.95 -1.46
C VAL A 365 19.56 2.17 -1.23
N ARG A 366 19.51 0.83 -1.18
CA ARG A 366 20.73 0.00 -1.10
C ARG A 366 21.63 0.17 -2.30
N GLN A 367 21.05 0.26 -3.50
CA GLN A 367 21.80 0.43 -4.73
C GLN A 367 22.43 1.81 -4.80
N ALA A 368 21.71 2.87 -4.43
CA ALA A 368 22.26 4.21 -4.31
C ALA A 368 23.48 4.23 -3.37
N ARG A 369 23.37 3.61 -2.18
CA ARG A 369 24.52 3.44 -1.27
C ARG A 369 25.67 2.65 -1.87
N LYS A 370 25.39 1.59 -2.64
CA LYS A 370 26.45 0.85 -3.34
C LYS A 370 27.13 1.71 -4.40
N ARG A 371 26.39 2.56 -5.12
CA ARG A 371 26.94 3.47 -6.16
C ARG A 371 27.92 4.48 -5.56
N GLU A 372 27.72 4.91 -4.31
CA GLU A 372 28.68 5.76 -3.58
C GLU A 372 30.04 5.08 -3.40
N SER A 373 30.06 3.75 -3.22
CA SER A 373 31.29 2.99 -2.99
C SER A 373 31.85 2.31 -4.24
N ALA A 374 31.00 1.98 -5.22
CA ALA A 374 31.37 1.28 -6.46
C ALA A 374 30.33 1.55 -7.58
N PRO A 375 30.73 2.15 -8.73
CA PRO A 375 29.83 2.36 -9.86
C PRO A 375 29.30 1.03 -10.44
N PRO A 376 28.10 1.03 -11.05
CA PRO A 376 27.52 -0.17 -11.66
C PRO A 376 28.37 -0.65 -12.85
N ALA A 377 28.75 -1.94 -12.84
CA ALA A 377 29.56 -2.56 -13.90
C ALA A 377 28.83 -3.75 -14.55
N GLY A 378 28.94 -3.88 -15.88
CA GLY A 378 28.50 -5.04 -16.65
C GLY A 378 27.26 -4.84 -17.54
N ARG A 379 27.11 -5.72 -18.55
CA ARG A 379 26.04 -5.63 -19.58
C ARG A 379 24.62 -5.69 -19.01
N ALA A 380 24.39 -6.51 -17.99
CA ALA A 380 23.06 -6.67 -17.38
C ALA A 380 22.61 -5.39 -16.65
N ALA A 381 23.52 -4.72 -15.94
CA ALA A 381 23.25 -3.45 -15.27
C ALA A 381 22.89 -2.36 -16.29
N HIS A 382 23.61 -2.30 -17.40
CA HIS A 382 23.36 -1.35 -18.48
C HIS A 382 22.02 -1.59 -19.20
N LEU A 383 21.62 -2.86 -19.42
CA LEU A 383 20.31 -3.19 -19.95
C LEU A 383 19.17 -2.76 -19.01
N GLY A 384 19.34 -3.01 -17.70
CA GLY A 384 18.38 -2.55 -16.68
C GLY A 384 18.24 -1.04 -16.64
N GLN A 385 19.36 -0.30 -16.72
CA GLN A 385 19.35 1.15 -16.81
C GLN A 385 18.61 1.65 -18.05
N ARG A 386 18.85 1.06 -19.23
CA ARG A 386 18.13 1.41 -20.47
C ARG A 386 16.63 1.15 -20.39
N LEU A 387 16.22 0.01 -19.82
CA LEU A 387 14.80 -0.31 -19.62
C LEU A 387 14.15 0.64 -18.60
N GLY A 388 14.89 1.02 -17.56
CA GLY A 388 14.47 2.01 -16.57
C GLY A 388 14.28 3.40 -17.19
N SER A 389 15.29 3.91 -17.88
CA SER A 389 15.27 5.24 -18.49
C SER A 389 14.24 5.35 -19.61
N ALA A 390 14.10 4.34 -20.47
CA ALA A 390 13.04 4.32 -21.49
C ALA A 390 11.65 4.30 -20.84
N SER A 391 11.49 3.53 -19.75
CA SER A 391 10.26 3.51 -18.99
C SER A 391 9.94 4.88 -18.39
N GLU A 392 10.92 5.55 -17.79
CA GLU A 392 10.78 6.88 -17.18
C GLU A 392 10.50 7.96 -18.24
N GLN A 393 11.17 7.91 -19.39
CA GLN A 393 10.92 8.82 -20.51
C GLN A 393 9.46 8.74 -21.00
N VAL A 394 8.94 7.52 -21.16
CA VAL A 394 7.53 7.31 -21.54
C VAL A 394 6.57 7.82 -20.46
N MET A 395 6.90 7.63 -19.18
CA MET A 395 6.05 8.13 -18.09
C MET A 395 6.11 9.65 -17.95
N GLY A 396 7.27 10.27 -18.22
CA GLY A 396 7.47 11.72 -18.17
C GLY A 396 6.83 12.47 -19.35
N ALA A 397 6.66 11.81 -20.50
CA ALA A 397 5.86 12.31 -21.62
C ALA A 397 4.35 12.10 -21.35
N HIS A 398 3.86 12.71 -20.27
CA HIS A 398 2.49 12.58 -19.79
C HIS A 398 1.46 12.75 -20.92
N ARG A 399 0.40 11.93 -20.88
CA ARG A 399 -0.76 11.97 -21.80
C ARG A 399 -0.47 11.71 -23.29
N THR A 400 0.70 11.17 -23.62
CA THR A 400 0.96 10.62 -24.96
C THR A 400 0.22 9.29 -25.18
N PRO A 401 0.00 8.83 -26.44
CA PRO A 401 -0.60 7.53 -26.69
C PRO A 401 0.18 6.37 -26.04
N LEU A 402 1.51 6.44 -26.07
CA LEU A 402 2.38 5.42 -25.47
C LEU A 402 2.31 5.41 -23.93
N TYR A 403 2.17 6.59 -23.32
CA TYR A 403 1.86 6.72 -21.90
C TYR A 403 0.57 5.97 -21.55
N TRP A 404 -0.51 6.21 -22.31
CA TRP A 404 -1.79 5.54 -22.07
C TRP A 404 -1.75 4.05 -22.32
N ILE A 405 -1.15 3.58 -23.41
CA ILE A 405 -0.97 2.14 -23.67
C ILE A 405 -0.29 1.45 -22.48
N LYS A 406 0.81 2.04 -22.00
CA LYS A 406 1.58 1.50 -20.88
C LYS A 406 0.81 1.52 -19.55
N ARG A 407 -0.06 2.50 -19.34
CA ARG A 407 -0.93 2.56 -18.16
C ARG A 407 -2.12 1.60 -18.25
N THR A 408 -2.69 1.42 -19.43
CA THR A 408 -3.85 0.57 -19.66
C THR A 408 -3.46 -0.91 -19.65
N ILE A 409 -2.30 -1.29 -20.20
CA ILE A 409 -1.89 -2.71 -20.29
C ILE A 409 -1.81 -3.41 -18.92
N VAL A 410 -1.55 -2.68 -17.84
CA VAL A 410 -1.50 -3.23 -16.47
C VAL A 410 -2.88 -3.46 -15.85
N ALA A 411 -3.96 -3.29 -16.63
CA ALA A 411 -5.35 -3.46 -16.24
C ALA A 411 -5.67 -2.73 -14.92
N PRO A 412 -5.65 -1.38 -14.91
CA PRO A 412 -5.99 -0.61 -13.72
C PRO A 412 -7.47 -0.77 -13.33
N VAL A 413 -7.86 -0.22 -12.19
CA VAL A 413 -9.22 -0.39 -11.66
C VAL A 413 -10.25 0.21 -12.61
N GLY A 414 -10.08 1.47 -13.03
CA GLY A 414 -11.06 2.15 -13.89
C GLY A 414 -11.31 1.42 -15.21
N GLU A 415 -10.26 0.93 -15.87
CA GLU A 415 -10.34 0.22 -17.13
C GLU A 415 -11.02 -1.14 -16.99
N ARG A 416 -10.80 -1.85 -15.87
CA ARG A 416 -11.48 -3.12 -15.60
C ARG A 416 -12.97 -2.90 -15.32
N TRP A 417 -13.32 -1.85 -14.60
CA TRP A 417 -14.71 -1.47 -14.36
C TRP A 417 -15.41 -1.09 -15.67
N LEU A 418 -14.75 -0.29 -16.53
CA LEU A 418 -15.26 0.02 -17.87
C LEU A 418 -15.45 -1.23 -18.72
N LEU A 419 -14.45 -2.12 -18.76
CA LEU A 419 -14.52 -3.37 -19.52
C LEU A 419 -15.71 -4.21 -19.07
N LEU A 420 -15.86 -4.41 -17.75
CA LEU A 420 -16.97 -5.21 -17.21
C LEU A 420 -18.32 -4.57 -17.53
N ALA A 421 -18.46 -3.25 -17.39
CA ALA A 421 -19.71 -2.55 -17.65
C ALA A 421 -20.13 -2.74 -19.11
N VAL A 422 -19.23 -2.44 -20.03
CA VAL A 422 -19.50 -2.48 -21.47
C VAL A 422 -19.69 -3.93 -21.94
N ALA A 423 -18.79 -4.84 -21.54
CA ALA A 423 -18.85 -6.23 -22.00
C ALA A 423 -20.05 -6.98 -21.43
N ALA A 424 -20.45 -6.70 -20.17
CA ALA A 424 -21.63 -7.33 -19.58
C ALA A 424 -22.90 -6.88 -20.31
N VAL A 425 -23.04 -5.57 -20.55
CA VAL A 425 -24.20 -5.02 -21.28
C VAL A 425 -24.26 -5.59 -22.70
N ALA A 426 -23.15 -5.52 -23.44
CA ALA A 426 -23.14 -5.83 -24.87
C ALA A 426 -23.13 -7.33 -25.19
N PHE A 427 -22.47 -8.15 -24.35
CA PHE A 427 -22.16 -9.55 -24.68
C PHE A 427 -22.50 -10.54 -23.56
N GLY A 428 -23.15 -10.08 -22.49
CA GLY A 428 -23.58 -10.90 -21.38
C GLY A 428 -22.49 -11.21 -20.35
N PRO A 429 -22.89 -11.81 -19.21
CA PRO A 429 -22.05 -11.91 -18.03
C PRO A 429 -20.83 -12.83 -18.21
N ARG A 430 -21.00 -13.96 -18.92
CA ARG A 430 -19.90 -14.91 -19.18
C ARG A 430 -18.79 -14.26 -20.00
N THR A 431 -19.15 -13.53 -21.06
CA THR A 431 -18.20 -12.85 -21.94
C THR A 431 -17.45 -11.77 -21.18
N ALA A 432 -18.14 -11.01 -20.32
CA ALA A 432 -17.54 -9.98 -19.49
C ALA A 432 -16.44 -10.51 -18.56
N ILE A 433 -16.72 -11.57 -17.79
CA ILE A 433 -15.72 -12.18 -16.89
C ILE A 433 -14.59 -12.81 -17.71
N THR A 434 -14.88 -13.42 -18.87
CA THR A 434 -13.85 -14.00 -19.74
C THR A 434 -12.90 -12.92 -20.26
N ALA A 435 -13.42 -11.81 -20.79
CA ALA A 435 -12.62 -10.70 -21.28
C ALA A 435 -11.74 -10.10 -20.17
N LEU A 436 -12.32 -9.93 -18.98
CA LEU A 436 -11.59 -9.51 -17.79
C LEU A 436 -10.46 -10.48 -17.44
N LEU A 437 -10.72 -11.78 -17.37
CA LEU A 437 -9.71 -12.79 -17.04
C LEU A 437 -8.56 -12.76 -18.04
N VAL A 438 -8.86 -12.70 -19.35
CA VAL A 438 -7.85 -12.62 -20.42
C VAL A 438 -6.96 -11.39 -20.21
N TRP A 439 -7.54 -10.21 -20.02
CA TRP A 439 -6.75 -9.00 -19.80
C TRP A 439 -5.95 -9.06 -18.49
N GLN A 440 -6.52 -9.57 -17.40
CA GLN A 440 -5.79 -9.75 -16.13
C GLN A 440 -4.59 -10.70 -16.27
N LEU A 441 -4.72 -11.78 -17.06
CA LEU A 441 -3.61 -12.70 -17.35
C LEU A 441 -2.51 -12.02 -18.19
N LEU A 442 -2.89 -11.24 -19.21
CA LEU A 442 -1.94 -10.45 -19.99
C LEU A 442 -1.21 -9.42 -19.11
N ALA A 443 -1.95 -8.72 -18.24
CA ALA A 443 -1.39 -7.75 -17.30
C ALA A 443 -0.43 -8.42 -16.29
N LEU A 444 -0.81 -9.59 -15.75
CA LEU A 444 0.05 -10.38 -14.85
C LEU A 444 1.34 -10.81 -15.57
N GLY A 445 1.24 -11.30 -16.80
CA GLY A 445 2.40 -11.67 -17.62
C GLY A 445 3.32 -10.49 -17.90
N TYR A 446 2.77 -9.37 -18.37
CA TYR A 446 3.51 -8.14 -18.67
C TYR A 446 4.24 -7.59 -17.44
N THR A 447 3.54 -7.46 -16.31
CA THR A 447 4.11 -6.92 -15.07
C THR A 447 5.16 -7.86 -14.47
N THR A 448 4.90 -9.17 -14.44
CA THR A 448 5.84 -10.17 -13.91
C THR A 448 7.11 -10.24 -14.76
N ALA A 449 6.99 -10.28 -16.09
CA ALA A 449 8.14 -10.30 -16.99
C ALA A 449 8.99 -9.04 -16.86
N GLY A 450 8.37 -7.85 -16.88
CA GLY A 450 9.06 -6.58 -16.73
C GLY A 450 9.80 -6.47 -15.38
N ARG A 451 9.22 -7.01 -14.31
CA ARG A 451 9.85 -7.04 -12.98
C ARG A 451 10.97 -8.06 -12.87
N ALA A 452 10.76 -9.26 -13.40
CA ALA A 452 11.79 -10.29 -13.44
C ALA A 452 13.05 -9.80 -14.17
N LEU A 453 12.89 -9.13 -15.32
CA LEU A 453 13.99 -8.52 -16.06
C LEU A 453 14.72 -7.44 -15.24
N ARG A 454 14.00 -6.59 -14.52
CA ARG A 454 14.61 -5.56 -13.64
C ARG A 454 15.34 -6.20 -12.46
N SER A 455 14.77 -7.23 -11.83
CA SER A 455 15.43 -7.97 -10.74
C SER A 455 16.73 -8.63 -11.19
N LEU A 456 16.73 -9.25 -12.38
CA LEU A 456 17.93 -9.83 -12.99
C LEU A 456 19.00 -8.78 -13.26
N ALA A 457 18.60 -7.60 -13.74
CA ALA A 457 19.52 -6.50 -14.03
C ALA A 457 20.11 -5.86 -12.76
N ALA A 458 19.31 -5.73 -11.70
CA ALA A 458 19.72 -5.08 -10.45
C ALA A 458 20.60 -5.97 -9.55
N ARG A 459 20.55 -7.31 -9.72
CA ARG A 459 21.30 -8.31 -8.93
C ARG A 459 21.30 -8.05 -7.41
N THR A 460 20.16 -7.62 -6.87
CA THR A 460 20.05 -7.29 -5.44
C THR A 460 18.96 -8.13 -4.80
N ALA A 461 19.38 -8.90 -3.80
CA ALA A 461 18.52 -9.57 -2.84
C ALA A 461 17.61 -8.56 -2.14
N ALA A 462 16.30 -8.74 -2.24
CA ALA A 462 15.34 -7.79 -1.71
C ALA A 462 14.92 -8.09 -0.25
N LEU A 463 14.84 -9.36 0.16
CA LEU A 463 14.19 -9.80 1.41
C LEU A 463 15.10 -10.61 2.33
N ARG A 464 16.04 -9.98 3.05
CA ARG A 464 16.94 -10.76 3.94
C ARG A 464 16.19 -11.65 4.95
N ARG A 465 15.14 -11.11 5.59
CA ARG A 465 14.27 -11.84 6.53
C ARG A 465 12.83 -11.30 6.44
N PRO A 466 11.96 -11.89 5.61
CA PRO A 466 10.54 -11.53 5.65
C PRO A 466 9.96 -11.90 7.01
N ASP A 467 9.11 -11.04 7.56
CA ASP A 467 8.33 -11.38 8.74
C ASP A 467 7.39 -12.55 8.39
N ARG A 468 7.67 -13.73 8.94
CA ARG A 468 6.96 -14.97 8.60
C ARG A 468 5.46 -14.91 8.95
N SER A 469 5.08 -14.07 9.90
CA SER A 469 3.69 -13.84 10.29
C SER A 469 3.04 -12.74 9.47
N ALA A 470 3.72 -11.62 9.27
CA ALA A 470 3.16 -10.45 8.59
C ALA A 470 3.32 -10.49 7.07
N HIS A 471 4.16 -11.37 6.50
CA HIS A 471 4.45 -11.40 5.07
C HIS A 471 4.00 -12.70 4.39
N ARG A 472 4.05 -13.83 5.10
CA ARG A 472 3.76 -15.16 4.54
C ARG A 472 2.48 -15.81 5.08
N ASP A 473 2.06 -15.43 6.29
CA ASP A 473 0.94 -16.03 7.04
C ASP A 473 1.11 -17.55 7.27
N ASP A 474 2.32 -17.98 7.63
CA ASP A 474 2.61 -19.42 7.78
C ASP A 474 1.87 -20.07 8.98
N GLY A 475 1.31 -19.26 9.91
CA GLY A 475 0.52 -19.72 11.04
C GLY A 475 1.28 -20.54 12.10
N PRO A 476 0.58 -21.19 13.05
CA PRO A 476 1.18 -22.05 14.06
C PRO A 476 1.88 -23.28 13.48
N LEU A 477 1.40 -23.82 12.33
CA LEU A 477 1.99 -25.01 11.71
C LEU A 477 3.41 -24.78 11.17
N ALA A 478 3.79 -23.53 10.91
CA ALA A 478 5.17 -23.14 10.60
C ALA A 478 6.19 -23.59 11.67
N ARG A 479 5.73 -23.83 12.91
CA ARG A 479 6.58 -24.28 14.01
C ARG A 479 6.99 -25.75 13.88
N LEU A 480 6.25 -26.53 13.11
CA LEU A 480 6.48 -27.96 12.92
C LEU A 480 7.42 -28.23 11.74
N VAL A 481 7.56 -27.29 10.82
CA VAL A 481 8.46 -27.42 9.66
C VAL A 481 9.92 -27.42 10.17
N PRO A 482 10.75 -28.42 9.84
CA PRO A 482 12.17 -28.39 10.18
C PRO A 482 12.88 -27.27 9.42
N ARG A 483 14.07 -26.84 9.91
CA ARG A 483 14.92 -25.98 9.10
C ARG A 483 15.39 -26.79 7.88
N ASN A 484 15.20 -26.24 6.69
CA ASN A 484 15.67 -26.87 5.46
C ASN A 484 17.19 -26.59 5.33
N PRO A 485 18.04 -27.63 5.19
CA PRO A 485 19.49 -27.46 5.01
C PRO A 485 19.88 -27.06 3.59
N VAL A 486 18.93 -26.98 2.65
CA VAL A 486 19.21 -26.55 1.27
C VAL A 486 19.49 -25.05 1.26
N ASP A 487 20.78 -24.72 1.21
CA ASP A 487 21.29 -23.37 0.98
C ASP A 487 21.36 -23.08 -0.52
N GLY A 488 20.63 -22.06 -0.98
CA GLY A 488 20.71 -21.61 -2.37
C GLY A 488 19.79 -20.43 -2.64
N ASP A 489 20.32 -19.41 -3.32
CA ASP A 489 19.63 -18.16 -3.61
C ASP A 489 18.32 -18.32 -4.39
N MET A 490 18.13 -19.43 -5.11
CA MET A 490 16.91 -19.72 -5.88
C MET A 490 15.99 -20.77 -5.23
N ALA A 491 16.40 -21.41 -4.14
CA ALA A 491 15.64 -22.49 -3.53
C ALA A 491 14.22 -22.04 -3.07
N PRO A 492 14.04 -20.88 -2.40
CA PRO A 492 12.72 -20.45 -1.98
C PRO A 492 11.77 -20.19 -3.15
N PHE A 493 12.27 -19.53 -4.19
CA PHE A 493 11.54 -19.29 -5.41
C PHE A 493 11.18 -20.59 -6.14
N ALA A 494 12.14 -21.49 -6.34
CA ALA A 494 11.93 -22.75 -7.06
C ALA A 494 10.89 -23.65 -6.36
N ALA A 495 10.97 -23.79 -5.03
CA ALA A 495 9.99 -24.53 -4.26
C ALA A 495 8.60 -23.90 -4.35
N THR A 496 8.52 -22.56 -4.29
CA THR A 496 7.24 -21.85 -4.45
C THR A 496 6.67 -22.02 -5.86
N ALA A 497 7.50 -21.94 -6.90
CA ALA A 497 7.08 -22.16 -8.29
C ALA A 497 6.57 -23.59 -8.50
N ALA A 498 7.29 -24.59 -7.98
CA ALA A 498 6.85 -25.99 -8.01
C ALA A 498 5.52 -26.19 -7.27
N ALA A 499 5.34 -25.54 -6.10
CA ALA A 499 4.09 -25.57 -5.37
C ALA A 499 2.94 -24.94 -6.17
N VAL A 500 3.16 -23.80 -6.84
CA VAL A 500 2.15 -23.17 -7.71
C VAL A 500 1.76 -24.08 -8.86
N LEU A 501 2.74 -24.72 -9.52
CA LEU A 501 2.47 -25.69 -10.59
C LEU A 501 1.65 -26.89 -10.07
N SER A 502 1.99 -27.44 -8.90
CA SER A 502 1.24 -28.53 -8.27
C SER A 502 -0.20 -28.12 -7.92
N ALA A 503 -0.40 -26.91 -7.37
CA ALA A 503 -1.73 -26.40 -7.07
C ALA A 503 -2.56 -26.16 -8.33
N GLY A 504 -1.95 -25.62 -9.40
CA GLY A 504 -2.59 -25.47 -10.70
C GLY A 504 -2.96 -26.82 -11.32
N GLY A 505 -2.07 -27.82 -11.22
CA GLY A 505 -2.33 -29.19 -11.62
C GLY A 505 -3.48 -29.82 -10.83
N ALA A 506 -3.56 -29.55 -9.52
CA ALA A 506 -4.67 -30.00 -8.68
C ALA A 506 -6.02 -29.42 -9.14
N VAL A 507 -6.07 -28.11 -9.42
CA VAL A 507 -7.29 -27.46 -9.93
C VAL A 507 -7.68 -28.04 -11.29
N LEU A 508 -6.72 -28.22 -12.20
CA LEU A 508 -6.97 -28.79 -13.52
C LEU A 508 -7.50 -30.24 -13.42
N ALA A 509 -6.87 -31.07 -12.58
CA ALA A 509 -7.33 -32.44 -12.35
C ALA A 509 -8.75 -32.49 -11.79
N ALA A 510 -9.09 -31.61 -10.83
CA ALA A 510 -10.44 -31.50 -10.29
C ALA A 510 -11.45 -31.04 -11.35
N ALA A 511 -11.10 -30.02 -12.14
CA ALA A 511 -11.97 -29.47 -13.19
C ALA A 511 -12.22 -30.47 -14.35
N LEU A 512 -11.25 -31.34 -14.64
CA LEU A 512 -11.36 -32.40 -15.64
C LEU A 512 -12.03 -33.67 -15.11
N GLY A 513 -12.45 -33.70 -13.84
CA GLY A 513 -13.10 -34.87 -13.24
C GLY A 513 -12.17 -36.07 -13.07
N ALA A 514 -10.87 -35.84 -12.83
CA ALA A 514 -9.94 -36.90 -12.49
C ALA A 514 -10.36 -37.65 -11.21
N ALA A 515 -9.80 -38.84 -10.98
CA ALA A 515 -10.04 -39.61 -9.77
C ALA A 515 -9.79 -38.75 -8.52
N VAL A 516 -10.73 -38.76 -7.57
CA VAL A 516 -10.84 -37.76 -6.49
C VAL A 516 -9.58 -37.61 -5.62
N TRP A 517 -8.77 -38.65 -5.50
CA TRP A 517 -7.51 -38.62 -4.74
C TRP A 517 -6.37 -37.88 -5.45
N VAL A 518 -6.42 -37.75 -6.78
CA VAL A 518 -5.42 -37.03 -7.58
C VAL A 518 -5.38 -35.54 -7.22
N PRO A 519 -6.49 -34.77 -7.28
CA PRO A 519 -6.46 -33.36 -6.90
C PRO A 519 -6.10 -33.16 -5.43
N PHE A 520 -6.52 -34.04 -4.52
CA PHE A 520 -6.13 -33.96 -3.11
C PHE A 520 -4.62 -34.19 -2.90
N GLY A 521 -4.05 -35.21 -3.55
CA GLY A 521 -2.62 -35.49 -3.48
C GLY A 521 -1.76 -34.35 -4.03
N LEU A 522 -2.15 -33.78 -5.18
CA LEU A 522 -1.47 -32.62 -5.78
C LEU A 522 -1.61 -31.35 -4.93
N ALA A 523 -2.77 -31.13 -4.30
CA ALA A 523 -2.98 -30.03 -3.38
C ALA A 523 -2.13 -30.19 -2.10
N ALA A 524 -2.05 -31.39 -1.53
CA ALA A 524 -1.21 -31.70 -0.38
C ALA A 524 0.28 -31.53 -0.70
N LEU A 525 0.72 -31.98 -1.88
CA LEU A 525 2.08 -31.77 -2.38
C LEU A 525 2.42 -30.29 -2.52
N ALA A 526 1.49 -29.49 -3.06
CA ALA A 526 1.67 -28.04 -3.17
C ALA A 526 1.91 -27.38 -1.80
N ILE A 527 1.11 -27.75 -0.79
CA ILE A 527 1.30 -27.25 0.58
C ILE A 527 2.65 -27.67 1.15
N ALA A 528 3.05 -28.94 0.99
CA ALA A 528 4.32 -29.44 1.50
C ALA A 528 5.52 -28.70 0.86
N LEU A 529 5.51 -28.52 -0.45
CA LEU A 529 6.55 -27.79 -1.19
C LEU A 529 6.66 -26.33 -0.73
N ALA A 530 5.54 -25.61 -0.63
CA ALA A 530 5.52 -24.22 -0.20
C ALA A 530 5.90 -24.04 1.28
N ALA A 531 5.51 -24.98 2.15
CA ALA A 531 5.83 -24.97 3.58
C ALA A 531 7.31 -25.30 3.84
N SER A 532 7.95 -26.11 2.99
CA SER A 532 9.36 -26.52 3.16
C SER A 532 10.35 -25.34 3.25
N MET A 533 9.99 -24.19 2.71
CA MET A 533 10.81 -22.96 2.71
C MET A 533 10.36 -21.93 3.76
N ALA A 534 9.49 -22.29 4.70
CA ALA A 534 9.01 -21.37 5.73
C ALA A 534 10.12 -20.94 6.73
N ARG A 535 11.18 -21.75 6.88
CA ARG A 535 12.26 -21.52 7.85
C ARG A 535 13.61 -21.08 7.26
N THR A 536 13.66 -20.81 5.97
CA THR A 536 14.86 -20.34 5.26
C THR A 536 14.91 -18.82 5.18
N ASP A 537 16.09 -18.26 4.87
CA ASP A 537 16.24 -16.84 4.52
C ASP A 537 15.85 -16.64 3.03
N HIS A 538 15.42 -15.43 2.67
CA HIS A 538 14.82 -15.11 1.37
C HIS A 538 15.67 -14.10 0.57
N GLU A 539 16.93 -14.42 0.38
CA GLU A 539 17.89 -13.53 -0.31
C GLU A 539 17.82 -13.63 -1.85
N GLY A 540 16.91 -14.41 -2.42
CA GLY A 540 16.80 -14.62 -3.85
C GLY A 540 16.34 -13.42 -4.66
N LEU A 541 16.79 -13.34 -5.92
CA LEU A 541 16.40 -12.30 -6.90
C LEU A 541 14.89 -12.27 -7.19
N PHE A 542 14.23 -13.41 -7.07
CA PHE A 542 12.80 -13.59 -7.37
C PHE A 542 11.95 -13.81 -6.10
N ASP A 543 12.53 -13.66 -4.92
CA ASP A 543 11.82 -13.92 -3.66
C ASP A 543 10.70 -12.91 -3.38
N TRP A 544 10.68 -11.79 -4.11
CA TRP A 544 9.55 -10.86 -4.14
C TRP A 544 8.23 -11.50 -4.62
N PHE A 545 8.31 -12.60 -5.38
CA PHE A 545 7.14 -13.34 -5.86
C PHE A 545 6.59 -14.34 -4.84
N VAL A 546 7.38 -14.72 -3.82
CA VAL A 546 7.02 -15.77 -2.87
C VAL A 546 5.67 -15.50 -2.18
N PRO A 547 5.38 -14.30 -1.65
CA PRO A 547 4.07 -14.05 -1.03
C PRO A 547 2.90 -14.28 -2.01
N ALA A 548 3.04 -13.84 -3.27
CA ALA A 548 2.02 -14.02 -4.31
C ALA A 548 1.86 -15.50 -4.69
N GLY A 549 2.99 -16.23 -4.81
CA GLY A 549 2.99 -17.67 -5.05
C GLY A 549 2.30 -18.46 -3.92
N LEU A 550 2.52 -18.08 -2.66
CA LEU A 550 1.83 -18.69 -1.52
C LEU A 550 0.31 -18.44 -1.58
N ARG A 551 -0.13 -17.25 -2.03
CA ARG A 551 -1.57 -17.00 -2.25
C ARG A 551 -2.13 -17.91 -3.35
N ALA A 552 -1.39 -18.06 -4.46
CA ALA A 552 -1.79 -18.95 -5.55
C ALA A 552 -1.90 -20.42 -5.08
N VAL A 553 -0.97 -20.87 -4.22
CA VAL A 553 -0.98 -22.21 -3.63
C VAL A 553 -2.19 -22.41 -2.72
N GLU A 554 -2.45 -21.50 -1.78
CA GLU A 554 -3.59 -21.62 -0.86
C GLU A 554 -4.91 -21.61 -1.62
N LEU A 555 -5.13 -20.60 -2.48
CA LEU A 555 -6.38 -20.49 -3.23
C LEU A 555 -6.56 -21.68 -4.17
N GLY A 556 -5.50 -22.13 -4.84
CA GLY A 556 -5.52 -23.29 -5.73
C GLY A 556 -5.79 -24.61 -5.00
N ALA A 557 -5.15 -24.86 -3.87
CA ALA A 557 -5.35 -26.07 -3.07
C ALA A 557 -6.79 -26.16 -2.53
N ILE A 558 -7.32 -25.06 -1.98
CA ILE A 558 -8.69 -24.99 -1.46
C ILE A 558 -9.71 -25.14 -2.60
N ALA A 559 -9.46 -24.49 -3.75
CA ALA A 559 -10.30 -24.62 -4.94
C ALA A 559 -10.32 -26.05 -5.48
N ALA A 560 -9.15 -26.67 -5.66
CA ALA A 560 -9.05 -28.05 -6.14
C ALA A 560 -9.81 -29.02 -5.23
N ALA A 561 -9.62 -28.90 -3.91
CA ALA A 561 -10.31 -29.73 -2.95
C ALA A 561 -11.84 -29.49 -2.95
N GLY A 562 -12.28 -28.24 -3.07
CA GLY A 562 -13.69 -27.89 -3.08
C GLY A 562 -14.40 -28.36 -4.34
N ILE A 563 -13.76 -28.22 -5.51
CA ILE A 563 -14.27 -28.71 -6.79
C ILE A 563 -14.38 -30.25 -6.76
N ALA A 564 -13.32 -30.93 -6.34
CA ALA A 564 -13.30 -32.40 -6.27
C ALA A 564 -14.35 -32.97 -5.28
N ALA A 565 -14.63 -32.25 -4.20
CA ALA A 565 -15.61 -32.65 -3.19
C ALA A 565 -17.05 -32.20 -3.50
N GLY A 566 -17.29 -31.49 -4.61
CA GLY A 566 -18.62 -31.00 -4.98
C GLY A 566 -19.16 -29.91 -4.04
N VAL A 567 -18.30 -29.07 -3.47
CA VAL A 567 -18.71 -27.95 -2.61
C VAL A 567 -19.55 -26.97 -3.42
N SER A 568 -20.61 -26.43 -2.80
CA SER A 568 -21.44 -25.37 -3.40
C SER A 568 -20.58 -24.20 -3.92
N TRP A 569 -20.75 -23.84 -5.19
CA TRP A 569 -19.93 -22.81 -5.85
C TRP A 569 -19.97 -21.44 -5.15
N PRO A 570 -21.14 -20.89 -4.75
CA PRO A 570 -21.18 -19.66 -3.97
C PRO A 570 -20.41 -19.74 -2.64
N VAL A 571 -20.44 -20.90 -1.97
CA VAL A 571 -19.71 -21.11 -0.70
C VAL A 571 -18.21 -21.16 -0.94
N LEU A 572 -17.77 -21.90 -1.96
CA LEU A 572 -16.37 -21.95 -2.37
C LEU A 572 -15.84 -20.56 -2.74
N TYR A 573 -16.61 -19.82 -3.55
CA TYR A 573 -16.27 -18.45 -3.95
C TYR A 573 -16.17 -17.52 -2.74
N THR A 574 -17.13 -17.60 -1.81
CA THR A 574 -17.16 -16.78 -0.60
C THR A 574 -15.96 -17.05 0.30
N LEU A 575 -15.62 -18.32 0.55
CA LEU A 575 -14.43 -18.68 1.34
C LEU A 575 -13.16 -18.08 0.73
N LEU A 576 -12.96 -18.28 -0.58
CA LEU A 576 -11.79 -17.79 -1.27
C LEU A 576 -11.75 -16.25 -1.34
N THR A 577 -12.92 -15.59 -1.44
CA THR A 577 -13.04 -14.12 -1.35
C THR A 577 -12.62 -13.61 0.01
N VAL A 578 -13.13 -14.21 1.09
CA VAL A 578 -12.79 -13.83 2.47
C VAL A 578 -11.29 -14.00 2.73
N ILE A 579 -10.71 -15.12 2.26
CA ILE A 579 -9.26 -15.36 2.33
C ILE A 579 -8.51 -14.27 1.55
N SER A 580 -8.90 -14.00 0.29
CA SER A 580 -8.26 -12.97 -0.52
C SER A 580 -8.31 -11.58 0.12
N LEU A 581 -9.44 -11.20 0.74
CA LEU A 581 -9.59 -9.93 1.46
C LEU A 581 -8.72 -9.87 2.72
N TYR A 582 -8.65 -10.95 3.49
CA TYR A 582 -7.76 -11.08 4.64
C TYR A 582 -6.29 -10.83 4.24
N PHE A 583 -5.87 -11.27 3.05
CA PHE A 583 -4.54 -11.00 2.51
C PHE A 583 -4.35 -9.63 1.90
N TYR A 584 -5.40 -9.06 1.35
CA TYR A 584 -5.36 -7.70 0.84
C TYR A 584 -5.03 -6.70 1.96
N ASP A 585 -5.50 -6.95 3.18
CA ASP A 585 -5.13 -6.20 4.38
C ASP A 585 -3.63 -6.31 4.74
N LEU A 586 -3.00 -7.44 4.41
CA LEU A 586 -1.54 -7.63 4.55
C LEU A 586 -0.77 -6.63 3.69
N ALA A 587 -1.18 -6.52 2.42
CA ALA A 587 -0.66 -5.54 1.47
C ALA A 587 -0.91 -4.09 1.95
N ALA A 588 -2.10 -3.83 2.51
CA ALA A 588 -2.47 -2.53 3.11
C ALA A 588 -1.51 -2.11 4.23
N GLY A 589 -1.17 -3.07 5.10
CA GLY A 589 -0.32 -2.84 6.26
C GLY A 589 1.11 -2.46 5.90
N LEU A 590 1.61 -2.89 4.73
CA LEU A 590 2.95 -2.58 4.26
C LEU A 590 3.02 -1.22 3.58
N ASP A 591 2.00 -0.87 2.79
CA ASP A 591 2.03 0.33 1.97
C ASP A 591 1.55 1.59 2.70
N LYS A 592 0.35 1.51 3.31
CA LYS A 592 -0.31 2.64 3.97
C LYS A 592 -0.31 2.54 5.50
N ALA A 593 0.20 1.44 6.07
CA ALA A 593 0.27 1.19 7.52
C ALA A 593 -1.02 1.38 8.31
N ALA A 594 -2.12 1.21 7.62
CA ALA A 594 -3.43 1.54 8.11
C ALA A 594 -4.19 0.32 8.63
N SER A 595 -3.62 -0.89 8.50
CA SER A 595 -4.29 -2.13 8.91
C SER A 595 -4.66 -2.05 10.40
N PRO A 596 -5.96 -2.02 10.72
CA PRO A 596 -6.43 -2.07 12.10
C PRO A 596 -6.47 -3.51 12.62
N VAL A 597 -6.02 -4.50 11.85
CA VAL A 597 -6.18 -5.92 12.20
C VAL A 597 -5.24 -6.29 13.35
N ALA A 598 -5.79 -6.37 14.55
CA ALA A 598 -5.13 -6.90 15.73
C ALA A 598 -5.16 -8.44 15.75
N ARG A 599 -4.21 -9.11 16.40
CA ARG A 599 -4.26 -10.57 16.66
C ARG A 599 -4.44 -11.47 15.41
N ARG A 600 -3.66 -11.20 14.35
CA ARG A 600 -3.60 -12.08 13.15
C ARG A 600 -3.19 -13.52 13.44
N ASP A 601 -2.59 -13.79 14.61
CA ASP A 601 -2.26 -15.14 15.07
C ASP A 601 -3.47 -16.09 15.11
N LEU A 602 -4.68 -15.54 15.22
CA LEU A 602 -5.93 -16.31 15.21
C LEU A 602 -6.36 -16.74 13.80
N GLY A 603 -5.72 -16.25 12.73
CA GLY A 603 -6.09 -16.58 11.35
C GLY A 603 -5.79 -18.02 10.91
N LEU A 604 -5.23 -18.88 11.78
CA LEU A 604 -4.77 -20.27 11.51
C LEU A 604 -3.58 -20.41 10.54
N GLY A 605 -3.32 -19.42 9.71
CA GLY A 605 -2.32 -19.47 8.65
C GLY A 605 -2.74 -20.27 7.43
N TRP A 606 -2.08 -20.00 6.30
CA TRP A 606 -2.41 -20.62 5.01
C TRP A 606 -2.29 -22.15 4.99
N PRO A 607 -1.33 -22.81 5.68
CA PRO A 607 -1.25 -24.27 5.64
C PRO A 607 -2.43 -24.90 6.36
N ALA A 608 -2.81 -24.38 7.53
CA ALA A 608 -3.89 -24.96 8.33
C ALA A 608 -5.24 -24.83 7.63
N ARG A 609 -5.56 -23.65 7.07
CA ARG A 609 -6.81 -23.45 6.31
C ARG A 609 -6.88 -24.38 5.10
N SER A 610 -5.77 -24.54 4.38
CA SER A 610 -5.70 -25.44 3.23
C SER A 610 -5.86 -26.91 3.62
N LEU A 611 -5.24 -27.35 4.73
CA LEU A 611 -5.36 -28.72 5.23
C LEU A 611 -6.77 -29.03 5.77
N ILE A 612 -7.43 -28.07 6.42
CA ILE A 612 -8.84 -28.19 6.83
C ILE A 612 -9.73 -28.40 5.59
N ALA A 613 -9.52 -27.62 4.54
CA ALA A 613 -10.26 -27.73 3.28
C ALA A 613 -10.04 -29.09 2.60
N ILE A 614 -8.78 -29.54 2.48
CA ILE A 614 -8.45 -30.87 1.92
C ILE A 614 -9.05 -32.00 2.77
N GLY A 615 -8.93 -31.92 4.10
CA GLY A 615 -9.48 -32.92 5.02
C GLY A 615 -11.01 -33.01 4.94
N ALA A 616 -11.69 -31.87 4.84
CA ALA A 616 -13.13 -31.81 4.63
C ALA A 616 -13.53 -32.43 3.28
N GLY A 617 -12.76 -32.14 2.22
CA GLY A 617 -12.97 -32.74 0.90
C GLY A 617 -12.79 -34.26 0.90
N ALA A 618 -11.72 -34.76 1.55
CA ALA A 618 -11.47 -36.18 1.70
C ALA A 618 -12.56 -36.88 2.53
N ALA A 619 -13.03 -36.25 3.61
CA ALA A 619 -14.15 -36.77 4.41
C ALA A 619 -15.47 -36.81 3.61
N ALA A 620 -15.69 -35.85 2.71
CA ALA A 620 -16.87 -35.83 1.83
C ALA A 620 -16.87 -36.98 0.82
N VAL A 621 -15.72 -37.52 0.43
CA VAL A 621 -15.63 -38.74 -0.41
C VAL A 621 -16.28 -39.94 0.27
N ALA A 622 -16.11 -40.05 1.58
CA ALA A 622 -16.70 -41.13 2.39
C ALA A 622 -18.13 -40.82 2.86
N THR A 623 -18.64 -39.61 2.61
CA THR A 623 -19.94 -39.14 3.12
C THR A 623 -20.75 -38.48 2.01
N VAL A 624 -21.03 -37.18 2.10
CA VAL A 624 -21.78 -36.40 1.10
C VAL A 624 -21.17 -35.00 0.91
N PRO A 625 -21.31 -34.37 -0.26
CA PRO A 625 -20.79 -33.02 -0.54
C PRO A 625 -21.28 -31.92 0.43
N ALA A 626 -22.45 -32.12 1.04
CA ALA A 626 -23.00 -31.20 2.03
C ALA A 626 -22.07 -31.03 3.26
N VAL A 627 -21.37 -32.10 3.66
CA VAL A 627 -20.41 -32.05 4.79
C VAL A 627 -19.27 -31.10 4.47
N ALA A 628 -18.63 -31.26 3.30
CA ALA A 628 -17.58 -30.34 2.86
C ALA A 628 -18.12 -28.90 2.72
N THR A 629 -19.32 -28.72 2.18
CA THR A 629 -19.94 -27.39 2.04
C THR A 629 -20.14 -26.70 3.39
N VAL A 630 -20.61 -27.42 4.41
CA VAL A 630 -20.76 -26.88 5.78
C VAL A 630 -19.40 -26.49 6.35
N VAL A 631 -18.38 -27.33 6.21
CA VAL A 631 -17.03 -27.02 6.73
C VAL A 631 -16.41 -25.81 6.02
N TYR A 632 -16.56 -25.70 4.69
CA TYR A 632 -16.10 -24.55 3.93
C TYR A 632 -16.84 -23.27 4.34
N GLY A 633 -18.16 -23.33 4.53
CA GLY A 633 -18.95 -22.23 5.04
C GLY A 633 -18.54 -21.80 6.45
N ALA A 634 -18.35 -22.76 7.35
CA ALA A 634 -17.88 -22.51 8.71
C ALA A 634 -16.47 -21.89 8.72
N LEU A 635 -15.57 -22.35 7.85
CA LEU A 635 -14.25 -21.77 7.69
C LEU A 635 -14.33 -20.34 7.15
N ALA A 636 -15.23 -20.06 6.21
CA ALA A 636 -15.45 -18.71 5.68
C ALA A 636 -15.93 -17.75 6.79
N VAL A 637 -16.94 -18.17 7.57
CA VAL A 637 -17.45 -17.42 8.71
C VAL A 637 -16.36 -17.21 9.76
N TYR A 638 -15.57 -18.23 10.06
CA TYR A 638 -14.46 -18.14 11.00
C TYR A 638 -13.44 -17.09 10.57
N VAL A 639 -12.91 -17.18 9.35
CA VAL A 639 -11.90 -16.23 8.86
C VAL A 639 -12.48 -14.82 8.78
N ALA A 640 -13.72 -14.67 8.32
CA ALA A 640 -14.40 -13.37 8.30
C ALA A 640 -14.57 -12.79 9.71
N SER A 641 -14.96 -13.62 10.69
CA SER A 641 -15.15 -13.19 12.08
C SER A 641 -13.83 -12.80 12.73
N VAL A 642 -12.76 -13.56 12.48
CA VAL A 642 -11.39 -13.21 12.93
C VAL A 642 -10.97 -11.89 12.29
N PHE A 643 -11.19 -11.72 10.99
CA PHE A 643 -10.83 -10.50 10.28
C PHE A 643 -11.59 -9.28 10.81
N VAL A 644 -12.92 -9.33 10.86
CA VAL A 644 -13.76 -8.23 11.36
C VAL A 644 -13.48 -7.96 12.84
N GLY A 645 -13.41 -9.00 13.67
CA GLY A 645 -13.09 -8.87 15.09
C GLY A 645 -11.72 -8.24 15.33
N ALA A 646 -10.73 -8.61 14.51
CA ALA A 646 -9.40 -8.02 14.53
C ALA A 646 -9.41 -6.53 14.15
N VAL A 647 -10.17 -6.16 13.10
CA VAL A 647 -10.37 -4.76 12.69
C VAL A 647 -10.99 -3.95 13.84
N VAL A 648 -12.10 -4.43 14.41
CA VAL A 648 -12.80 -3.75 15.52
C VAL A 648 -11.90 -3.62 16.74
N ALA A 649 -11.18 -4.68 17.11
CA ALA A 649 -10.29 -4.66 18.26
C ALA A 649 -9.14 -3.65 18.07
N GLY A 650 -8.56 -3.55 16.87
CA GLY A 650 -7.49 -2.58 16.63
C GLY A 650 -7.98 -1.14 16.45
N THR A 651 -9.17 -0.90 15.88
CA THR A 651 -9.75 0.45 15.86
C THR A 651 -10.09 0.95 17.26
N VAL A 652 -10.67 0.10 18.12
CA VAL A 652 -10.93 0.42 19.53
C VAL A 652 -9.63 0.63 20.31
N ARG A 653 -8.58 -0.16 20.04
CA ARG A 653 -7.26 0.06 20.66
C ARG A 653 -6.66 1.39 20.24
N ALA A 654 -6.81 1.78 18.98
CA ALA A 654 -6.29 3.04 18.45
C ALA A 654 -7.03 4.27 19.00
N SER A 655 -8.31 4.14 19.38
CA SER A 655 -9.10 5.25 19.94
C SER A 655 -8.93 5.43 21.45
N ARG A 656 -8.30 4.49 22.17
CA ARG A 656 -8.02 4.65 23.60
C ARG A 656 -6.82 5.59 23.80
N PRO A 657 -6.93 6.66 24.60
CA PRO A 657 -5.75 7.38 25.05
C PRO A 657 -4.85 6.39 25.80
N ALA A 658 -3.55 6.41 25.49
CA ALA A 658 -2.59 5.59 26.22
C ALA A 658 -2.69 5.97 27.70
N ALA A 659 -3.19 5.08 28.54
CA ALA A 659 -3.16 5.27 29.98
C ALA A 659 -1.69 5.45 30.39
N ALA A 660 -1.44 6.57 31.08
CA ALA A 660 -0.13 7.07 31.49
C ALA A 660 0.65 6.06 32.35
#